data_AF-L9KS97-F1
#
_entry.id   AF-L9KS97-F1
#
_cell.length_a   1.000
_cell.length_b   1.000
_cell.length_c   1.000
_cell.angle_alpha   90.00
_cell.angle_beta   90.00
_cell.angle_gamma   90.00
#
_symmetry.space_group_name_H-M   'P 1'
#
loop_
_entity.id
_entity.type
_entity.pdbx_description
1 polymer ?
#
loop_
_entity_poly.entity_id
_entity_poly.type
_entity_poly.pdbx_seq_one_letter_code
_entity_poly.pdbx_strand_id
1 'polypeptide(L)'
;MSKCGQLHKLLYYNNWWRMIELGSQDFNGVDGVRLGYYPWYTSQGIPVNGGLPQNISLQLHLEKADQDINYYIPAEDFSGLAVIDWEYWRPQWARNWNMKDIYRQKSRKLISDLQENVSAADIEYLAKAAFEESAKAFMKETIKLGTKSRPKGLWGYYLYPDCHNYNVYVPNYTGSCPEEEVLRNNELSWLWNISGALYPSIGIRKSLGDSENILRFSQFRVQESMRISTMTSHDYTLPVFVYTRLGYRDEPLCFLSKKDLISTIGESAALGAAGIVVWGDMNLTSSEGNCTKVKQFVSSDLGTYIVNVTRAAENFSALPILPSKTILWAWNAPSEVCVGNFNEPLDLSLFSLIGSPRKDAIDQSVTIFYADRLGLYPHIHEIKGTVENEGIPQSMPIQNHLDKAKKDIAYYIPTDKVGLAVIDWENWRPLWDRNWRPKDVYRNMSIALVQRQNTQMNLADATKKAKVDFEEAGKNFMLETLKLGRSLKPTYYWGYYLFPDCYNHNYKHPKYDGTCPPIERQRNDLLAWMWTESTALFPSIYLKSDLASSQKAAFFVRNRVQEAIRLSKVRNPADPLPVFVYTRLVFTDETVRLLSLKSCLILDKYLAVTLNPYIINITLAAKLCSQVLCQDQGVCVRKDWNSSDYLHLNPENFDIQLGDDRKFIIQGKPTIEDLKEFSEKFDCSYYTNSTYNETVDIENIDAINVCVTESICIDTHMKSSAHPSTWKEKSSLISRNVLSSIASVIVSQWLPQSQLFCGSHLQHPRVLFER
;
A
#
# COMPACT_ATOMS: atom_id res chain seq x y z
N MET A 1 -12.05 -12.77 -29.28
CA MET A 1 -12.67 -11.47 -29.66
C MET A 1 -12.43 -11.11 -31.12
N SER A 2 -11.20 -11.20 -31.66
CA SER A 2 -10.90 -10.99 -33.09
C SER A 2 -11.80 -11.80 -34.04
N LYS A 3 -12.04 -13.08 -33.72
CA LYS A 3 -12.98 -13.96 -34.43
C LYS A 3 -14.41 -13.40 -34.48
N CYS A 4 -14.92 -12.80 -33.40
CA CYS A 4 -16.23 -12.13 -33.38
C CYS A 4 -16.25 -10.86 -34.26
N GLY A 5 -15.14 -10.11 -34.29
CA GLY A 5 -15.01 -8.94 -35.15
C GLY A 5 -14.96 -9.30 -36.64
N GLN A 6 -14.24 -10.37 -36.99
CA GLN A 6 -14.09 -10.85 -38.37
C GLN A 6 -15.35 -11.57 -38.89
N LEU A 7 -15.93 -12.48 -38.11
CA LEU A 7 -17.06 -13.31 -38.56
C LEU A 7 -18.43 -12.64 -38.37
N HIS A 8 -18.57 -11.79 -37.36
CA HIS A 8 -19.89 -11.26 -36.93
C HIS A 8 -19.96 -9.72 -36.92
N LYS A 9 -18.93 -9.02 -37.41
CA LYS A 9 -18.87 -7.54 -37.47
C LYS A 9 -19.12 -6.83 -36.13
N LEU A 10 -18.83 -7.49 -35.00
CA LEU A 10 -18.93 -6.90 -33.67
C LEU A 10 -17.59 -6.24 -33.30
N LEU A 11 -17.55 -4.90 -33.31
CA LEU A 11 -16.39 -4.14 -32.85
C LEU A 11 -16.27 -4.20 -31.32
N TYR A 12 -15.09 -4.60 -30.85
CA TYR A 12 -14.64 -4.49 -29.46
C TYR A 12 -13.57 -3.39 -29.42
N TYR A 13 -13.82 -2.28 -28.72
CA TYR A 13 -12.82 -1.24 -28.49
C TYR A 13 -11.98 -1.64 -27.27
N ASN A 14 -10.77 -2.18 -27.49
CA ASN A 14 -9.82 -2.47 -26.42
C ASN A 14 -8.40 -2.10 -26.90
N ASN A 15 -7.88 -0.94 -26.48
CA ASN A 15 -6.53 -0.47 -26.79
C ASN A 15 -5.44 -1.04 -25.84
N TRP A 16 -5.77 -2.03 -25.01
CA TRP A 16 -5.01 -2.33 -23.78
C TRP A 16 -4.45 -3.75 -23.71
N TRP A 17 -3.93 -4.37 -24.77
CA TRP A 17 -3.29 -5.69 -24.62
C TRP A 17 -2.12 -5.90 -25.58
N ARG A 18 -0.90 -6.11 -25.04
CA ARG A 18 0.22 -6.80 -25.72
C ARG A 18 0.58 -8.06 -24.91
N MET A 19 -0.17 -9.14 -25.15
CA MET A 19 0.10 -10.47 -24.61
C MET A 19 0.20 -11.46 -25.76
N ILE A 20 1.25 -12.29 -25.75
CA ILE A 20 1.42 -13.39 -26.71
C ILE A 20 1.55 -14.69 -25.93
N GLU A 21 0.62 -15.60 -26.19
CA GLU A 21 0.58 -16.95 -25.61
C GLU A 21 1.18 -17.94 -26.62
N LEU A 22 2.20 -18.69 -26.19
CA LEU A 22 2.94 -19.66 -26.96
C LEU A 22 2.69 -21.06 -26.37
N GLY A 23 1.58 -21.72 -26.75
CA GLY A 23 1.23 -23.02 -26.19
C GLY A 23 0.00 -23.71 -26.82
N SER A 24 -0.40 -24.86 -26.26
CA SER A 24 -1.28 -25.86 -26.89
C SER A 24 -2.78 -25.59 -26.73
N GLN A 25 -3.59 -25.82 -27.77
CA GLN A 25 -5.04 -26.04 -27.61
C GLN A 25 -5.47 -27.35 -28.28
N ASP A 26 -5.96 -28.33 -27.51
CA ASP A 26 -7.05 -29.14 -28.07
C ASP A 26 -7.99 -29.74 -27.02
N PHE A 27 -9.26 -29.36 -27.12
CA PHE A 27 -10.40 -30.25 -26.88
C PHE A 27 -11.30 -30.16 -28.12
N ASN A 28 -10.81 -30.76 -29.22
CA ASN A 28 -11.48 -31.05 -30.49
C ASN A 28 -11.69 -29.90 -31.50
N GLY A 29 -10.62 -29.37 -32.08
CA GLY A 29 -10.76 -28.53 -33.26
C GLY A 29 -9.52 -27.92 -33.89
N VAL A 30 -8.36 -28.58 -33.81
CA VAL A 30 -7.12 -28.32 -34.57
C VAL A 30 -6.40 -27.01 -34.20
N ASP A 31 -5.49 -27.09 -33.23
CA ASP A 31 -4.20 -26.35 -33.27
C ASP A 31 -3.14 -26.97 -32.35
N GLY A 32 -2.09 -27.54 -32.95
CA GLY A 32 -1.01 -28.25 -32.26
C GLY A 32 -0.10 -27.35 -31.39
N VAL A 33 0.80 -27.98 -30.62
CA VAL A 33 1.86 -27.29 -29.86
C VAL A 33 2.57 -26.26 -30.75
N ARG A 34 2.53 -24.98 -30.37
CA ARG A 34 3.05 -23.86 -31.17
C ARG A 34 4.51 -23.46 -30.90
N LEU A 35 5.16 -24.03 -29.88
CA LEU A 35 6.52 -23.66 -29.46
C LEU A 35 7.42 -24.89 -29.35
N GLY A 36 8.31 -25.05 -30.34
CA GLY A 36 9.30 -26.12 -30.37
C GLY A 36 8.67 -27.51 -30.51
N TYR A 37 9.53 -28.53 -30.45
CA TYR A 37 9.08 -29.93 -30.40
C TYR A 37 8.78 -30.37 -28.97
N TYR A 38 7.73 -29.83 -28.37
CA TYR A 38 7.31 -30.24 -27.03
C TYR A 38 6.84 -31.72 -27.05
N PRO A 39 7.39 -32.60 -26.19
CA PRO A 39 7.05 -34.02 -26.14
C PRO A 39 5.76 -34.27 -25.34
N TRP A 40 4.82 -35.05 -25.88
CA TRP A 40 3.57 -35.41 -25.18
C TRP A 40 2.91 -36.68 -25.73
N TYR A 41 1.89 -37.20 -25.05
CA TYR A 41 1.10 -38.35 -25.50
C TYR A 41 -0.33 -37.96 -25.87
N THR A 42 -0.82 -38.47 -27.00
CA THR A 42 -2.25 -38.37 -27.37
C THR A 42 -3.14 -39.08 -26.36
N SER A 43 -4.46 -38.84 -26.41
CA SER A 43 -5.42 -39.56 -25.57
C SER A 43 -5.43 -41.08 -25.80
N GLN A 44 -4.99 -41.53 -26.98
CA GLN A 44 -4.76 -42.94 -27.32
C GLN A 44 -3.37 -43.46 -26.87
N GLY A 45 -2.55 -42.62 -26.22
CA GLY A 45 -1.23 -42.96 -25.73
C GLY A 45 -0.15 -43.03 -26.82
N ILE A 46 -0.36 -42.39 -27.96
CA ILE A 46 0.61 -42.31 -29.07
C ILE A 46 1.62 -41.19 -28.75
N PRO A 47 2.95 -41.45 -28.82
CA PRO A 47 3.96 -40.42 -28.57
C PRO A 47 4.00 -39.40 -29.71
N VAL A 48 3.94 -38.13 -29.35
CA VAL A 48 4.23 -36.99 -30.22
C VAL A 48 5.57 -36.40 -29.77
N ASN A 49 6.47 -36.13 -30.72
CA ASN A 49 7.81 -35.62 -30.44
C ASN A 49 8.55 -36.51 -29.39
N GLY A 50 8.49 -37.83 -29.54
CA GLY A 50 9.11 -38.78 -28.60
C GLY A 50 8.32 -39.06 -27.31
N GLY A 51 7.28 -38.28 -27.01
CA GLY A 51 6.36 -38.47 -25.88
C GLY A 51 6.90 -38.12 -24.50
N LEU A 52 8.21 -38.25 -24.29
CA LEU A 52 8.91 -37.96 -23.03
C LEU A 52 10.06 -36.97 -23.26
N PRO A 53 10.36 -36.07 -22.31
CA PRO A 53 11.48 -35.14 -22.45
C PRO A 53 12.84 -35.83 -22.57
N GLN A 54 13.03 -37.00 -21.94
CA GLN A 54 14.25 -37.80 -22.06
C GLN A 54 14.34 -38.62 -23.37
N ASN A 55 13.33 -38.56 -24.25
CA ASN A 55 13.24 -39.39 -25.46
C ASN A 55 13.16 -38.55 -26.75
N ILE A 56 13.65 -37.30 -26.70
CA ILE A 56 13.76 -36.40 -27.85
C ILE A 56 15.00 -35.50 -27.71
N SER A 57 15.56 -35.08 -28.85
CA SER A 57 16.66 -34.12 -28.88
C SER A 57 16.21 -32.72 -28.41
N LEU A 58 16.79 -32.26 -27.30
CA LEU A 58 16.62 -30.89 -26.82
C LEU A 58 17.13 -29.85 -27.85
N GLN A 59 18.20 -30.17 -28.58
CA GLN A 59 18.74 -29.28 -29.61
C GLN A 59 17.71 -29.02 -30.72
N LEU A 60 17.10 -30.08 -31.25
CA LEU A 60 16.06 -29.95 -32.29
C LEU A 60 14.84 -29.17 -31.77
N HIS A 61 14.48 -29.37 -30.50
CA HIS A 61 13.44 -28.59 -29.86
C HIS A 61 13.78 -27.10 -29.84
N LEU A 62 14.99 -26.73 -29.43
CA LEU A 62 15.43 -25.33 -29.32
C LEU A 62 15.57 -24.66 -30.69
N GLU A 63 16.06 -25.36 -31.71
CA GLU A 63 16.11 -24.85 -33.09
C GLU A 63 14.71 -24.54 -33.62
N LYS A 64 13.74 -25.43 -33.37
CA LYS A 64 12.35 -25.20 -33.75
C LYS A 64 11.72 -24.07 -32.92
N ALA A 65 12.00 -24.03 -31.61
CA ALA A 65 11.49 -22.99 -30.72
C ALA A 65 12.00 -21.60 -31.11
N ASP A 66 13.26 -21.46 -31.54
CA ASP A 66 13.79 -20.18 -32.03
C ASP A 66 13.04 -19.69 -33.28
N GLN A 67 12.77 -20.59 -34.23
CA GLN A 67 11.95 -20.28 -35.40
C GLN A 67 10.54 -19.85 -35.01
N ASP A 68 9.92 -20.54 -34.05
CA ASP A 68 8.58 -20.22 -33.56
C ASP A 68 8.54 -18.86 -32.85
N ILE A 69 9.53 -18.56 -32.00
CA ILE A 69 9.63 -17.25 -31.32
C ILE A 69 9.76 -16.13 -32.35
N ASN A 70 10.61 -16.31 -33.37
CA ASN A 70 10.78 -15.31 -34.43
C ASN A 70 9.51 -15.13 -35.28
N TYR A 71 8.74 -16.19 -35.49
CA TYR A 71 7.48 -16.12 -36.21
C TYR A 71 6.35 -15.45 -35.41
N TYR A 72 6.12 -15.87 -34.17
CA TYR A 72 5.01 -15.39 -33.35
C TYR A 72 5.29 -14.06 -32.65
N ILE A 73 6.55 -13.75 -32.36
CA ILE A 73 7.00 -12.51 -31.72
C ILE A 73 8.04 -11.85 -32.61
N PRO A 74 7.68 -11.27 -33.77
CA PRO A 74 8.66 -10.72 -34.70
C PRO A 74 9.38 -9.47 -34.18
N ALA A 75 8.78 -8.73 -33.25
CA ALA A 75 9.40 -7.55 -32.65
C ALA A 75 10.50 -7.96 -31.65
N GLU A 76 11.76 -7.61 -31.93
CA GLU A 76 12.90 -7.93 -31.06
C GLU A 76 12.86 -7.17 -29.73
N ASP A 77 12.31 -5.96 -29.71
CA ASP A 77 12.12 -5.12 -28.54
C ASP A 77 10.84 -5.42 -27.76
N PHE A 78 10.18 -6.55 -28.05
CA PHE A 78 8.95 -6.98 -27.40
C PHE A 78 9.09 -6.94 -25.87
N SER A 79 8.24 -6.13 -25.24
CA SER A 79 8.19 -5.89 -23.80
C SER A 79 6.86 -6.32 -23.16
N GLY A 80 6.13 -7.23 -23.81
CA GLY A 80 4.85 -7.73 -23.34
C GLY A 80 4.96 -9.03 -22.54
N LEU A 81 3.80 -9.64 -22.24
CA LEU A 81 3.72 -10.94 -21.59
C LEU A 81 4.01 -12.06 -22.61
N ALA A 82 5.01 -12.90 -22.32
CA ALA A 82 5.37 -14.06 -23.14
C ALA A 82 5.09 -15.34 -22.34
N VAL A 83 3.90 -15.90 -22.52
CA VAL A 83 3.41 -17.01 -21.69
C VAL A 83 3.55 -18.33 -22.43
N ILE A 84 4.29 -19.27 -21.87
CA ILE A 84 4.39 -20.63 -22.40
C ILE A 84 3.33 -21.50 -21.74
N ASP A 85 2.38 -22.00 -22.53
CA ASP A 85 1.28 -22.84 -22.05
C ASP A 85 1.54 -24.32 -22.33
N TRP A 86 2.29 -24.96 -21.43
CA TRP A 86 2.65 -26.38 -21.46
C TRP A 86 2.01 -27.12 -20.30
N GLU A 87 0.90 -27.80 -20.57
CA GLU A 87 0.12 -28.46 -19.52
C GLU A 87 0.24 -29.98 -19.52
N TYR A 88 0.90 -30.64 -20.48
CA TYR A 88 0.79 -32.10 -20.63
C TYR A 88 1.49 -32.89 -19.52
N TRP A 89 2.70 -32.50 -19.14
CA TRP A 89 3.46 -33.05 -18.02
C TRP A 89 3.99 -31.96 -17.10
N ARG A 90 4.33 -32.31 -15.86
CA ARG A 90 4.94 -31.42 -14.86
C ARG A 90 6.39 -31.82 -14.63
N PRO A 91 7.33 -30.89 -14.34
CA PRO A 91 8.74 -31.22 -14.22
C PRO A 91 9.09 -32.08 -12.99
N GLN A 92 8.20 -32.13 -11.99
CA GLN A 92 8.35 -32.97 -10.80
C GLN A 92 7.59 -34.28 -10.97
N TRP A 93 8.29 -35.41 -10.85
CA TRP A 93 7.76 -36.78 -11.01
C TRP A 93 6.48 -37.00 -10.20
N ALA A 94 6.51 -36.61 -8.92
CA ALA A 94 5.40 -36.80 -7.98
C ALA A 94 4.11 -36.07 -8.40
N ARG A 95 4.20 -35.02 -9.22
CA ARG A 95 3.04 -34.27 -9.70
C ARG A 95 2.42 -34.84 -10.99
N ASN A 96 2.99 -35.89 -11.57
CA ASN A 96 2.45 -36.56 -12.77
C ASN A 96 1.51 -37.72 -12.39
N TRP A 97 0.37 -37.39 -11.77
CA TRP A 97 -0.67 -38.31 -11.32
C TRP A 97 -1.92 -38.29 -12.23
N ASN A 98 -2.87 -39.19 -11.98
CA ASN A 98 -4.09 -39.41 -12.79
C ASN A 98 -3.77 -39.58 -14.28
N MET A 99 -4.36 -38.75 -15.16
CA MET A 99 -4.12 -38.83 -16.61
C MET A 99 -2.66 -38.57 -16.99
N LYS A 100 -1.85 -37.94 -16.11
CA LYS A 100 -0.42 -37.73 -16.33
C LYS A 100 0.44 -38.92 -15.88
N ASP A 101 -0.14 -39.94 -15.27
CA ASP A 101 0.61 -41.13 -14.87
C ASP A 101 1.21 -41.88 -16.06
N ILE A 102 0.68 -41.67 -17.27
CA ILE A 102 1.27 -42.16 -18.52
C ILE A 102 2.74 -41.78 -18.67
N TYR A 103 3.15 -40.57 -18.23
CA TYR A 103 4.55 -40.15 -18.30
C TYR A 103 5.43 -41.01 -17.38
N ARG A 104 4.97 -41.33 -16.17
CA ARG A 104 5.69 -42.22 -15.25
C ARG A 104 5.76 -43.66 -15.77
N GLN A 105 4.65 -44.16 -16.33
CA GLN A 105 4.58 -45.50 -16.91
C GLN A 105 5.53 -45.66 -18.11
N LYS A 106 5.51 -44.69 -19.03
CA LYS A 106 6.32 -44.73 -20.24
C LYS A 106 7.79 -44.48 -19.94
N SER A 107 8.14 -43.64 -18.96
CA SER A 107 9.53 -43.47 -18.50
C SER A 107 10.09 -44.76 -17.92
N ARG A 108 9.33 -45.48 -17.07
CA ARG A 108 9.74 -46.80 -16.56
C ARG A 108 9.96 -47.80 -17.69
N LYS A 109 9.04 -47.84 -18.66
CA LYS A 109 9.15 -48.71 -19.82
C LYS A 109 10.41 -48.39 -20.64
N LEU A 110 10.69 -47.11 -20.89
CA LEU A 110 11.89 -46.69 -21.62
C LEU A 110 13.18 -47.18 -20.95
N ILE A 111 13.30 -47.06 -19.63
CA ILE A 111 14.46 -47.56 -18.89
C ILE A 111 14.52 -49.10 -18.94
N SER A 112 13.39 -49.78 -18.76
CA SER A 112 13.30 -51.24 -18.82
C SER A 112 13.65 -51.81 -20.19
N ASP A 113 13.35 -51.09 -21.27
CA ASP A 113 13.66 -51.51 -22.65
C ASP A 113 15.16 -51.28 -22.98
N LEU A 114 15.86 -50.41 -22.24
CA LEU A 114 17.27 -50.06 -22.46
C LEU A 114 18.26 -50.87 -21.61
N GLN A 115 17.84 -51.41 -20.46
CA GLN A 115 18.73 -52.09 -19.51
C GLN A 115 18.21 -53.48 -19.15
N GLU A 116 19.03 -54.51 -19.39
CA GLU A 116 18.75 -55.88 -18.97
C GLU A 116 19.13 -56.11 -17.50
N ASN A 117 18.35 -56.94 -16.77
CA ASN A 117 18.61 -57.38 -15.39
C ASN A 117 18.62 -56.27 -14.30
N VAL A 118 17.75 -55.27 -14.42
CA VAL A 118 17.63 -54.18 -13.43
C VAL A 118 16.43 -54.41 -12.50
N SER A 119 16.57 -54.11 -11.20
CA SER A 119 15.47 -54.26 -10.24
C SER A 119 14.36 -53.25 -10.48
N ALA A 120 13.13 -53.56 -10.07
CA ALA A 120 12.00 -52.61 -10.21
C ALA A 120 12.24 -51.28 -9.46
N ALA A 121 12.97 -51.31 -8.34
CA ALA A 121 13.31 -50.13 -7.57
C ALA A 121 14.33 -49.24 -8.31
N ASP A 122 15.32 -49.85 -8.95
CA ASP A 122 16.31 -49.14 -9.76
C ASP A 122 15.67 -48.55 -11.02
N ILE A 123 14.73 -49.28 -11.67
CA ILE A 123 13.94 -48.75 -12.79
C ILE A 123 13.16 -47.51 -12.38
N GLU A 124 12.48 -47.53 -11.23
CA GLU A 124 11.74 -46.35 -10.72
C GLU A 124 12.68 -45.17 -10.45
N TYR A 125 13.82 -45.42 -9.79
CA TYR A 125 14.81 -44.39 -9.49
C TYR A 125 15.40 -43.76 -10.76
N LEU A 126 15.84 -44.57 -11.72
CA LEU A 126 16.43 -44.11 -12.97
C LEU A 126 15.39 -43.41 -13.86
N ALA A 127 14.16 -43.93 -13.93
CA ALA A 127 13.08 -43.31 -14.70
C ALA A 127 12.72 -41.93 -14.15
N LYS A 128 12.63 -41.80 -12.82
CA LYS A 128 12.44 -40.52 -12.13
C LYS A 128 13.56 -39.55 -12.45
N ALA A 129 14.81 -39.96 -12.22
CA ALA A 129 15.98 -39.10 -12.44
C ALA A 129 16.06 -38.59 -13.88
N ALA A 130 15.97 -39.51 -14.86
CA ALA A 130 16.03 -39.16 -16.27
C ALA A 130 14.87 -38.23 -16.69
N PHE A 131 13.66 -38.47 -16.19
CA PHE A 131 12.50 -37.62 -16.48
C PHE A 131 12.68 -36.21 -15.90
N GLU A 132 12.98 -36.08 -14.60
CA GLU A 132 13.07 -34.78 -13.94
C GLU A 132 14.25 -33.95 -14.48
N GLU A 133 15.39 -34.58 -14.77
CA GLU A 133 16.55 -33.93 -15.38
C GLU A 133 16.23 -33.39 -16.77
N SER A 134 15.62 -34.23 -17.61
CA SER A 134 15.27 -33.84 -18.98
C SER A 134 14.14 -32.81 -19.01
N ALA A 135 13.12 -32.94 -18.16
CA ALA A 135 12.03 -31.99 -18.04
C ALA A 135 12.52 -30.61 -17.59
N LYS A 136 13.44 -30.58 -16.61
CA LYS A 136 14.11 -29.36 -16.17
C LYS A 136 14.92 -28.73 -17.30
N ALA A 137 15.72 -29.50 -18.03
CA ALA A 137 16.50 -29.00 -19.15
C ALA A 137 15.60 -28.40 -20.25
N PHE A 138 14.54 -29.11 -20.64
CA PHE A 138 13.55 -28.63 -21.61
C PHE A 138 12.95 -27.29 -21.21
N MET A 139 12.39 -27.19 -20.00
CA MET A 139 11.73 -25.95 -19.57
C MET A 139 12.72 -24.78 -19.40
N LYS A 140 13.88 -25.06 -18.80
CA LYS A 140 14.88 -24.04 -18.49
C LYS A 140 15.51 -23.45 -19.75
N GLU A 141 15.95 -24.29 -20.68
CA GLU A 141 16.63 -23.82 -21.88
C GLU A 141 15.67 -23.14 -22.87
N THR A 142 14.38 -23.51 -22.86
CA THR A 142 13.34 -22.82 -23.66
C THR A 142 13.11 -21.39 -23.19
N ILE A 143 12.96 -21.15 -21.88
CA ILE A 143 12.83 -19.78 -21.36
C ILE A 143 14.12 -18.98 -21.61
N LYS A 144 15.31 -19.57 -21.39
CA LYS A 144 16.57 -18.88 -21.67
C LYS A 144 16.68 -18.45 -23.13
N LEU A 145 16.26 -19.30 -24.07
CA LEU A 145 16.20 -18.95 -25.48
C LEU A 145 15.23 -17.78 -25.70
N GLY A 146 14.02 -17.85 -25.12
CA GLY A 146 13.05 -16.76 -25.15
C GLY A 146 13.60 -15.44 -24.63
N THR A 147 14.20 -15.44 -23.43
CA THR A 147 14.81 -14.25 -22.81
C THR A 147 16.00 -13.73 -23.60
N LYS A 148 16.80 -14.60 -24.23
CA LYS A 148 17.89 -14.18 -25.10
C LYS A 148 17.36 -13.49 -26.37
N SER A 149 16.34 -14.07 -26.99
CA SER A 149 15.77 -13.56 -28.24
C SER A 149 14.90 -12.32 -28.01
N ARG A 150 14.19 -12.23 -26.89
CA ARG A 150 13.29 -11.13 -26.51
C ARG A 150 13.57 -10.71 -25.05
N PRO A 151 14.64 -9.93 -24.81
CA PRO A 151 15.15 -9.65 -23.46
C PRO A 151 14.22 -8.78 -22.60
N LYS A 152 13.31 -8.02 -23.20
CA LYS A 152 12.30 -7.25 -22.48
C LYS A 152 10.99 -8.03 -22.24
N GLY A 153 10.87 -9.22 -22.83
CA GLY A 153 9.67 -10.04 -22.72
C GLY A 153 9.54 -10.66 -21.32
N LEU A 154 8.34 -10.64 -20.76
CA LEU A 154 8.05 -11.22 -19.46
C LEU A 154 7.78 -12.72 -19.62
N TRP A 155 8.84 -13.52 -19.70
CA TRP A 155 8.77 -14.97 -19.94
C TRP A 155 8.36 -15.76 -18.70
N GLY A 156 7.47 -16.73 -18.86
CA GLY A 156 7.10 -17.66 -17.80
C GLY A 156 6.12 -18.74 -18.26
N TYR A 157 5.86 -19.73 -17.41
CA TYR A 157 4.92 -20.81 -17.71
C TYR A 157 3.55 -20.54 -17.06
N TYR A 158 2.49 -20.70 -17.85
CA TYR A 158 1.12 -20.74 -17.32
C TYR A 158 0.98 -21.78 -16.21
N LEU A 159 0.13 -21.49 -15.22
CA LEU A 159 -0.19 -22.28 -14.03
C LEU A 159 0.88 -22.26 -12.92
N TYR A 160 2.09 -21.76 -13.17
CA TYR A 160 3.16 -21.79 -12.17
C TYR A 160 3.31 -20.46 -11.40
N PRO A 161 3.46 -20.51 -10.05
CA PRO A 161 3.35 -21.71 -9.20
C PRO A 161 1.90 -22.17 -8.99
N ASP A 162 1.71 -23.46 -8.72
CA ASP A 162 0.40 -24.02 -8.37
C ASP A 162 0.36 -24.39 -6.88
N CYS A 163 -0.63 -23.85 -6.18
CA CYS A 163 -0.90 -24.09 -4.76
C CYS A 163 -1.54 -25.46 -4.48
N HIS A 164 -2.16 -26.09 -5.49
CA HIS A 164 -2.85 -27.38 -5.37
C HIS A 164 -3.93 -27.47 -4.26
N ASN A 165 -4.50 -26.34 -3.85
CA ASN A 165 -5.60 -26.21 -2.88
C ASN A 165 -6.99 -26.58 -3.46
N TYR A 166 -7.05 -27.66 -4.26
CA TYR A 166 -8.23 -28.07 -5.03
C TYR A 166 -9.32 -28.78 -4.22
N ASN A 167 -9.06 -29.10 -2.94
CA ASN A 167 -9.96 -29.80 -2.02
C ASN A 167 -11.05 -28.88 -1.43
N VAL A 168 -11.58 -27.95 -2.24
CA VAL A 168 -12.56 -26.90 -1.87
C VAL A 168 -13.89 -27.39 -1.28
N TYR A 169 -14.19 -28.69 -1.39
CA TYR A 169 -15.44 -29.31 -0.89
C TYR A 169 -15.31 -29.94 0.51
N VAL A 170 -14.11 -30.00 1.09
CA VAL A 170 -13.92 -30.62 2.41
C VAL A 170 -14.50 -29.72 3.52
N PRO A 171 -15.08 -30.30 4.58
CA PRO A 171 -15.42 -29.54 5.79
C PRO A 171 -14.18 -28.82 6.32
N ASN A 172 -14.33 -27.57 6.76
CA ASN A 172 -13.25 -26.70 7.26
C ASN A 172 -12.16 -26.36 6.21
N TYR A 173 -12.54 -26.22 4.94
CA TYR A 173 -11.62 -25.71 3.92
C TYR A 173 -11.02 -24.34 4.30
N THR A 174 -9.71 -24.29 4.46
CA THR A 174 -8.95 -23.08 4.83
C THR A 174 -8.49 -22.28 3.62
N GLY A 175 -8.38 -22.90 2.46
CA GLY A 175 -7.74 -22.31 1.27
C GLY A 175 -6.24 -22.57 1.16
N SER A 176 -5.58 -22.92 2.27
CA SER A 176 -4.11 -23.00 2.32
C SER A 176 -3.52 -24.02 1.36
N CYS A 177 -2.36 -23.68 0.77
CA CYS A 177 -1.57 -24.64 0.00
C CYS A 177 -1.11 -25.76 0.94
N PRO A 178 -1.22 -27.05 0.54
CA PRO A 178 -0.65 -28.14 1.31
C PRO A 178 0.85 -27.92 1.54
N GLU A 179 1.36 -28.25 2.72
CA GLU A 179 2.76 -27.98 3.09
C GLU A 179 3.75 -28.67 2.14
N GLU A 180 3.45 -29.90 1.72
CA GLU A 180 4.23 -30.61 0.71
C GLU A 180 4.29 -29.86 -0.64
N GLU A 181 3.25 -29.12 -1.00
CA GLU A 181 3.18 -28.38 -2.26
C GLU A 181 3.97 -27.07 -2.19
N VAL A 182 4.01 -26.43 -1.01
CA VAL A 182 4.90 -25.30 -0.71
C VAL A 182 6.37 -25.74 -0.83
N LEU A 183 6.72 -26.90 -0.26
CA LEU A 183 8.07 -27.47 -0.35
C LEU A 183 8.43 -27.84 -1.80
N ARG A 184 7.52 -28.47 -2.54
CA ARG A 184 7.70 -28.76 -3.96
C ARG A 184 7.88 -27.49 -4.79
N ASN A 185 7.20 -26.40 -4.47
CA ASN A 185 7.45 -25.13 -5.15
C ASN A 185 8.85 -24.58 -4.82
N ASN A 186 9.38 -24.78 -3.61
CA ASN A 186 10.75 -24.37 -3.28
C ASN A 186 11.81 -25.14 -4.09
N GLU A 187 11.58 -26.42 -4.40
CA GLU A 187 12.46 -27.25 -5.25
C GLU A 187 12.58 -26.73 -6.71
N LEU A 188 11.60 -25.95 -7.15
CA LEU A 188 11.58 -25.33 -8.48
C LEU A 188 12.28 -23.97 -8.53
N SER A 189 13.16 -23.65 -7.58
CA SER A 189 13.96 -22.40 -7.58
C SER A 189 14.67 -22.12 -8.90
N TRP A 190 15.10 -23.16 -9.60
CA TRP A 190 15.71 -23.05 -10.93
C TRP A 190 14.77 -22.47 -12.00
N LEU A 191 13.46 -22.66 -11.87
CA LEU A 191 12.44 -22.14 -12.78
C LEU A 191 12.11 -20.70 -12.43
N TRP A 192 12.02 -20.38 -11.14
CA TRP A 192 11.75 -19.01 -10.67
C TRP A 192 12.89 -18.06 -11.06
N ASN A 193 14.14 -18.49 -10.87
CA ASN A 193 15.32 -17.68 -11.17
C ASN A 193 15.54 -17.39 -12.66
N ILE A 194 14.88 -18.12 -13.56
CA ILE A 194 15.00 -17.89 -15.00
C ILE A 194 13.74 -17.27 -15.60
N SER A 195 12.66 -17.13 -14.82
CA SER A 195 11.41 -16.51 -15.26
C SER A 195 11.47 -14.99 -15.14
N GLY A 196 10.87 -14.29 -16.10
CA GLY A 196 10.63 -12.85 -16.03
C GLY A 196 9.33 -12.47 -15.33
N ALA A 197 8.38 -13.40 -15.20
CA ALA A 197 7.11 -13.21 -14.50
C ALA A 197 6.50 -14.56 -14.04
N LEU A 198 5.54 -14.51 -13.12
CA LEU A 198 4.76 -15.68 -12.66
C LEU A 198 3.32 -15.62 -13.17
N TYR A 199 2.75 -16.78 -13.52
CA TYR A 199 1.43 -16.87 -14.18
C TYR A 199 0.50 -17.88 -13.49
N PRO A 200 0.14 -17.68 -12.21
CA PRO A 200 -0.78 -18.57 -11.51
C PRO A 200 -2.19 -18.46 -12.07
N SER A 201 -2.97 -19.55 -12.00
CA SER A 201 -4.37 -19.58 -12.47
C SER A 201 -5.35 -19.70 -11.31
N ILE A 202 -6.41 -18.90 -11.27
CA ILE A 202 -7.47 -18.90 -10.24
C ILE A 202 -8.87 -19.21 -10.80
N GLY A 203 -8.96 -19.91 -11.93
CA GLY A 203 -10.26 -20.28 -12.51
C GLY A 203 -11.12 -21.11 -11.55
N ILE A 204 -12.38 -20.70 -11.37
CA ILE A 204 -13.36 -21.30 -10.45
C ILE A 204 -14.45 -22.09 -11.17
N ARG A 205 -15.13 -23.00 -10.46
CA ARG A 205 -16.25 -23.82 -10.96
C ARG A 205 -17.60 -23.25 -10.54
N LYS A 206 -18.65 -23.49 -11.31
CA LYS A 206 -19.98 -22.91 -11.06
C LYS A 206 -20.60 -23.41 -9.75
N SER A 207 -20.36 -24.68 -9.42
CA SER A 207 -20.79 -25.30 -8.16
C SER A 207 -20.33 -24.56 -6.89
N LEU A 208 -19.31 -23.72 -7.00
CA LEU A 208 -18.75 -22.94 -5.90
C LEU A 208 -19.11 -21.45 -5.97
N GLY A 209 -19.81 -21.00 -7.01
CA GLY A 209 -20.11 -19.59 -7.23
C GLY A 209 -20.73 -18.93 -6.00
N ASP A 210 -20.32 -17.68 -5.75
CA ASP A 210 -20.69 -16.87 -4.60
C ASP A 210 -20.29 -17.44 -3.21
N SER A 211 -19.50 -18.51 -3.15
CA SER A 211 -19.03 -19.10 -1.89
C SER A 211 -17.83 -18.35 -1.30
N GLU A 212 -17.75 -18.27 0.03
CA GLU A 212 -16.55 -17.76 0.73
C GLU A 212 -15.30 -18.61 0.44
N ASN A 213 -15.48 -19.88 0.07
CA ASN A 213 -14.37 -20.74 -0.31
C ASN A 213 -13.66 -20.25 -1.58
N ILE A 214 -14.33 -19.50 -2.46
CA ILE A 214 -13.67 -18.89 -3.63
C ILE A 214 -12.65 -17.84 -3.20
N LEU A 215 -13.01 -17.00 -2.22
CA LEU A 215 -12.10 -15.99 -1.69
C LEU A 215 -10.83 -16.67 -1.15
N ARG A 216 -10.99 -17.70 -0.30
CA ARG A 216 -9.87 -18.47 0.26
C ARG A 216 -9.07 -19.19 -0.83
N PHE A 217 -9.73 -19.78 -1.82
CA PHE A 217 -9.09 -20.48 -2.93
C PHE A 217 -8.18 -19.53 -3.74
N SER A 218 -8.69 -18.35 -4.11
CA SER A 218 -7.94 -17.34 -4.86
C SER A 218 -6.82 -16.73 -4.01
N GLN A 219 -7.15 -16.35 -2.77
CA GLN A 219 -6.23 -15.71 -1.84
C GLN A 219 -4.94 -16.49 -1.66
N PHE A 220 -5.01 -17.78 -1.33
CA PHE A 220 -3.81 -18.58 -1.07
C PHE A 220 -3.01 -18.91 -2.33
N ARG A 221 -3.65 -18.98 -3.51
CA ARG A 221 -2.95 -19.16 -4.79
C ARG A 221 -2.13 -17.92 -5.16
N VAL A 222 -2.70 -16.75 -4.95
CA VAL A 222 -2.00 -15.48 -5.17
C VAL A 222 -0.92 -15.29 -4.12
N GLN A 223 -1.19 -15.55 -2.83
CA GLN A 223 -0.19 -15.46 -1.76
C GLN A 223 1.03 -16.37 -1.99
N GLU A 224 0.82 -17.61 -2.43
CA GLU A 224 1.94 -18.51 -2.76
C GLU A 224 2.76 -17.96 -3.92
N SER A 225 2.11 -17.33 -4.90
CA SER A 225 2.80 -16.69 -6.03
C SER A 225 3.60 -15.47 -5.57
N MET A 226 3.03 -14.64 -4.69
CA MET A 226 3.75 -13.51 -4.08
C MET A 226 4.94 -14.00 -3.26
N ARG A 227 4.80 -15.07 -2.48
CA ARG A 227 5.90 -15.68 -1.73
C ARG A 227 7.03 -16.12 -2.67
N ILE A 228 6.71 -16.88 -3.72
CA ILE A 228 7.70 -17.33 -4.71
C ILE A 228 8.37 -16.16 -5.43
N SER A 229 7.63 -15.10 -5.75
CA SER A 229 8.17 -13.93 -6.46
C SER A 229 9.32 -13.24 -5.71
N THR A 230 9.32 -13.31 -4.37
CA THR A 230 10.35 -12.73 -3.50
C THR A 230 11.52 -13.67 -3.20
N MET A 231 11.45 -14.93 -3.64
CA MET A 231 12.45 -15.96 -3.33
C MET A 231 13.49 -16.15 -4.44
N THR A 232 13.44 -15.33 -5.48
CA THR A 232 14.38 -15.43 -6.59
C THR A 232 15.74 -14.82 -6.24
N SER A 233 16.77 -15.15 -7.03
CA SER A 233 18.10 -14.55 -6.89
C SER A 233 18.22 -13.14 -7.49
N HIS A 234 17.13 -12.58 -8.01
CA HIS A 234 17.11 -11.21 -8.54
C HIS A 234 17.12 -10.20 -7.39
N ASP A 235 17.62 -9.00 -7.68
CA ASP A 235 17.54 -7.82 -6.80
C ASP A 235 16.14 -7.17 -6.81
N TYR A 236 15.22 -7.68 -7.63
CA TYR A 236 13.83 -7.28 -7.71
C TYR A 236 12.88 -8.47 -7.52
N THR A 237 11.62 -8.16 -7.20
CA THR A 237 10.54 -9.14 -7.05
C THR A 237 9.89 -9.40 -8.41
N LEU A 238 9.64 -10.67 -8.77
CA LEU A 238 9.00 -10.99 -10.05
C LEU A 238 7.54 -10.47 -10.09
N PRO A 239 7.09 -9.85 -11.20
CA PRO A 239 5.69 -9.49 -11.35
C PRO A 239 4.81 -10.75 -11.47
N VAL A 240 3.66 -10.73 -10.79
CA VAL A 240 2.67 -11.82 -10.79
C VAL A 240 1.46 -11.42 -11.63
N PHE A 241 1.21 -12.15 -12.72
CA PHE A 241 0.05 -11.96 -13.60
C PHE A 241 -0.94 -13.11 -13.45
N VAL A 242 -2.06 -12.84 -12.79
CA VAL A 242 -3.00 -13.89 -12.38
C VAL A 242 -3.96 -14.22 -13.51
N TYR A 243 -3.95 -15.47 -13.97
CA TYR A 243 -4.89 -16.00 -14.96
C TYR A 243 -6.27 -16.25 -14.35
N THR A 244 -7.30 -15.72 -14.99
CA THR A 244 -8.71 -15.96 -14.65
C THR A 244 -9.56 -16.14 -15.91
N ARG A 245 -10.85 -16.45 -15.74
CA ARG A 245 -11.81 -16.65 -16.84
C ARG A 245 -12.99 -15.69 -16.74
N LEU A 246 -13.63 -15.39 -17.87
CA LEU A 246 -14.87 -14.59 -17.92
C LEU A 246 -16.06 -15.30 -17.26
N GLY A 247 -16.13 -16.62 -17.43
CA GLY A 247 -17.13 -17.50 -16.81
C GLY A 247 -16.49 -18.64 -16.05
N TYR A 248 -17.34 -19.49 -15.48
CA TYR A 248 -16.87 -20.63 -14.70
C TYR A 248 -16.18 -21.67 -15.60
N ARG A 249 -15.20 -22.41 -15.05
CA ARG A 249 -14.38 -23.39 -15.79
C ARG A 249 -15.20 -24.47 -16.50
N ASP A 250 -16.29 -24.90 -15.87
CA ASP A 250 -17.23 -25.91 -16.31
C ASP A 250 -18.41 -25.33 -17.12
N GLU A 251 -18.67 -24.02 -17.00
CA GLU A 251 -19.74 -23.31 -17.72
C GLU A 251 -19.23 -21.95 -18.27
N PRO A 252 -18.52 -21.94 -19.41
CA PRO A 252 -17.82 -20.75 -19.88
C PRO A 252 -18.73 -19.54 -20.19
N LEU A 253 -19.97 -19.80 -20.62
CA LEU A 253 -20.97 -18.76 -20.91
C LEU A 253 -21.78 -18.33 -19.68
N CYS A 254 -21.58 -18.99 -18.54
CA CYS A 254 -22.09 -18.52 -17.25
C CYS A 254 -21.04 -17.56 -16.68
N PHE A 255 -21.21 -16.26 -16.91
CA PHE A 255 -20.24 -15.26 -16.47
C PHE A 255 -20.20 -15.11 -14.95
N LEU A 256 -19.03 -14.73 -14.44
CA LEU A 256 -18.83 -14.56 -13.00
C LEU A 256 -19.73 -13.47 -12.42
N SER A 257 -20.29 -13.72 -11.24
CA SER A 257 -21.06 -12.72 -10.50
C SER A 257 -20.15 -11.59 -10.00
N LYS A 258 -20.73 -10.47 -9.56
CA LYS A 258 -19.97 -9.40 -8.89
C LYS A 258 -19.21 -9.89 -7.65
N LYS A 259 -19.79 -10.80 -6.86
CA LYS A 259 -19.14 -11.35 -5.66
C LYS A 259 -17.95 -12.24 -6.02
N ASP A 260 -18.08 -13.01 -7.10
CA ASP A 260 -16.99 -13.84 -7.61
C ASP A 260 -15.88 -12.99 -8.25
N LEU A 261 -16.23 -11.91 -8.96
CA LEU A 261 -15.25 -10.92 -9.44
C LEU A 261 -14.46 -10.30 -8.29
N ILE A 262 -15.13 -9.94 -7.18
CA ILE A 262 -14.48 -9.46 -5.95
C ILE A 262 -13.54 -10.54 -5.38
N SER A 263 -14.03 -11.77 -5.24
CA SER A 263 -13.28 -12.88 -4.63
C SER A 263 -12.17 -13.47 -5.54
N THR A 264 -12.02 -12.98 -6.77
CA THR A 264 -11.00 -13.42 -7.73
C THR A 264 -10.10 -12.24 -8.13
N ILE A 265 -10.58 -11.36 -8.99
CA ILE A 265 -9.85 -10.19 -9.48
C ILE A 265 -9.60 -9.19 -8.35
N GLY A 266 -10.61 -8.92 -7.53
CA GLY A 266 -10.48 -7.99 -6.40
C GLY A 266 -9.44 -8.45 -5.38
N GLU A 267 -9.52 -9.71 -4.97
CA GLU A 267 -8.53 -10.33 -4.07
C GLU A 267 -7.12 -10.33 -4.66
N SER A 268 -6.98 -10.62 -5.96
CA SER A 268 -5.67 -10.60 -6.63
C SER A 268 -5.05 -9.20 -6.61
N ALA A 269 -5.85 -8.16 -6.91
CA ALA A 269 -5.40 -6.77 -6.83
C ALA A 269 -5.04 -6.37 -5.39
N ALA A 270 -5.86 -6.75 -4.41
CA ALA A 270 -5.63 -6.46 -2.99
C ALA A 270 -4.35 -7.11 -2.43
N LEU A 271 -3.93 -8.24 -3.01
CA LEU A 271 -2.70 -8.95 -2.65
C LEU A 271 -1.46 -8.45 -3.41
N GLY A 272 -1.59 -7.48 -4.31
CA GLY A 272 -0.47 -6.87 -5.03
C GLY A 272 -0.07 -7.59 -6.32
N ALA A 273 -0.98 -8.33 -6.97
CA ALA A 273 -0.72 -8.86 -8.30
C ALA A 273 -0.43 -7.71 -9.28
N ALA A 274 0.58 -7.88 -10.14
CA ALA A 274 0.98 -6.89 -11.15
C ALA A 274 -0.06 -6.73 -12.26
N GLY A 275 -0.89 -7.76 -12.48
CA GLY A 275 -1.99 -7.69 -13.43
C GLY A 275 -2.82 -8.96 -13.46
N ILE A 276 -3.87 -8.93 -14.28
CA ILE A 276 -4.80 -10.04 -14.49
C ILE A 276 -4.80 -10.42 -15.96
N VAL A 277 -4.67 -11.71 -16.25
CA VAL A 277 -4.86 -12.26 -17.59
C VAL A 277 -6.24 -12.89 -17.68
N VAL A 278 -7.13 -12.27 -18.45
CA VAL A 278 -8.48 -12.81 -18.69
C VAL A 278 -8.44 -13.73 -19.90
N TRP A 279 -8.52 -15.03 -19.64
CA TRP A 279 -8.49 -16.07 -20.67
C TRP A 279 -9.91 -16.56 -20.99
N GLY A 280 -10.13 -16.93 -22.25
CA GLY A 280 -11.43 -17.38 -22.75
C GLY A 280 -11.29 -18.49 -23.78
N ASP A 281 -12.15 -19.49 -23.70
CA ASP A 281 -12.16 -20.58 -24.68
C ASP A 281 -12.82 -20.17 -26.01
N MET A 282 -12.68 -21.04 -27.02
CA MET A 282 -13.29 -20.81 -28.32
C MET A 282 -14.84 -20.81 -28.27
N ASN A 283 -15.48 -21.45 -27.28
CA ASN A 283 -16.94 -21.50 -27.16
C ASN A 283 -17.54 -20.11 -26.90
N LEU A 284 -16.81 -19.23 -26.21
CA LEU A 284 -17.18 -17.82 -26.03
C LEU A 284 -17.36 -17.07 -27.35
N THR A 285 -16.73 -17.56 -28.42
CA THR A 285 -16.68 -16.90 -29.74
C THR A 285 -17.20 -17.78 -30.87
N SER A 286 -17.93 -18.86 -30.55
CA SER A 286 -18.38 -19.85 -31.54
C SER A 286 -19.61 -19.43 -32.35
N SER A 287 -20.35 -18.41 -31.90
CA SER A 287 -21.54 -17.89 -32.58
C SER A 287 -21.75 -16.40 -32.31
N GLU A 288 -22.55 -15.75 -33.16
CA GLU A 288 -22.95 -14.34 -32.99
C GLU A 288 -23.66 -14.10 -31.66
N GLY A 289 -24.52 -15.03 -31.24
CA GLY A 289 -25.21 -14.97 -29.94
C GLY A 289 -24.24 -15.00 -28.76
N ASN A 290 -23.24 -15.88 -28.79
CA ASN A 290 -22.20 -15.95 -27.74
C ASN A 290 -21.33 -14.69 -27.72
N CYS A 291 -20.92 -14.23 -28.90
CA CYS A 291 -20.18 -12.97 -29.04
C CYS A 291 -20.98 -11.78 -28.49
N THR A 292 -22.29 -11.74 -28.68
CA THR A 292 -23.16 -10.68 -28.16
C THR A 292 -23.23 -10.71 -26.63
N LYS A 293 -23.38 -11.90 -26.03
CA LYS A 293 -23.36 -12.08 -24.57
C LYS A 293 -22.03 -11.63 -23.96
N VAL A 294 -20.91 -12.04 -24.56
CA VAL A 294 -19.57 -11.60 -24.11
C VAL A 294 -19.42 -10.09 -24.22
N LYS A 295 -19.84 -9.48 -25.33
CA LYS A 295 -19.79 -8.03 -25.51
C LYS A 295 -20.57 -7.31 -24.41
N GLN A 296 -21.80 -7.74 -24.15
CA GLN A 296 -22.64 -7.14 -23.11
C GLN A 296 -21.94 -7.20 -21.76
N PHE A 297 -21.52 -8.38 -21.31
CA PHE A 297 -20.85 -8.57 -20.01
C PHE A 297 -19.56 -7.76 -19.87
N VAL A 298 -18.73 -7.72 -20.93
CA VAL A 298 -17.49 -6.93 -20.95
C VAL A 298 -17.80 -5.43 -20.90
N SER A 299 -18.83 -4.96 -21.61
CA SER A 299 -19.18 -3.53 -21.64
C SER A 299 -19.95 -3.03 -20.41
N SER A 300 -20.59 -3.92 -19.65
CA SER A 300 -21.36 -3.57 -18.45
C SER A 300 -20.60 -3.95 -17.18
N ASP A 301 -20.80 -5.18 -16.70
CA ASP A 301 -20.48 -5.61 -15.36
C ASP A 301 -18.96 -5.71 -15.18
N LEU A 302 -18.29 -6.41 -16.11
CA LEU A 302 -16.84 -6.57 -16.05
C LEU A 302 -16.12 -5.26 -16.34
N GLY A 303 -16.51 -4.52 -17.38
CA GLY A 303 -15.85 -3.26 -17.74
C GLY A 303 -15.90 -2.23 -16.61
N THR A 304 -17.08 -2.03 -16.01
CA THR A 304 -17.24 -1.13 -14.85
C THR A 304 -16.41 -1.62 -13.67
N TYR A 305 -16.42 -2.93 -13.41
CA TYR A 305 -15.66 -3.51 -12.30
C TYR A 305 -14.15 -3.36 -12.49
N ILE A 306 -13.63 -3.61 -13.71
CA ILE A 306 -12.20 -3.46 -14.04
C ILE A 306 -11.76 -2.01 -13.85
N VAL A 307 -12.53 -1.02 -14.35
CA VAL A 307 -12.19 0.39 -14.14
C VAL A 307 -12.13 0.73 -12.65
N ASN A 308 -13.09 0.24 -11.86
CA ASN A 308 -13.12 0.50 -10.42
C ASN A 308 -11.94 -0.15 -9.68
N VAL A 309 -11.62 -1.42 -9.96
CA VAL A 309 -10.53 -2.12 -9.28
C VAL A 309 -9.16 -1.60 -9.70
N THR A 310 -8.97 -1.26 -10.98
CA THR A 310 -7.74 -0.63 -11.46
C THR A 310 -7.53 0.74 -10.82
N ARG A 311 -8.55 1.61 -10.80
CA ARG A 311 -8.49 2.89 -10.10
C ARG A 311 -8.27 2.77 -8.59
N ALA A 312 -8.79 1.71 -7.98
CA ALA A 312 -8.56 1.44 -6.56
C ALA A 312 -7.14 0.91 -6.28
N ALA A 313 -6.52 0.22 -7.24
CA ALA A 313 -5.13 -0.22 -7.18
C ALA A 313 -4.14 0.93 -7.50
N GLU A 314 -4.55 1.90 -8.31
CA GLU A 314 -3.79 3.12 -8.56
C GLU A 314 -3.58 3.92 -7.26
N ASN A 315 -2.37 4.45 -7.08
CA ASN A 315 -2.02 5.15 -5.86
C ASN A 315 -2.33 6.64 -5.98
N PHE A 316 -3.59 7.04 -5.80
CA PHE A 316 -3.96 8.45 -5.73
C PHE A 316 -3.63 9.06 -4.36
N SER A 317 -3.27 10.34 -4.39
CA SER A 317 -3.16 11.22 -3.24
C SER A 317 -4.21 12.33 -3.32
N ALA A 318 -4.59 12.86 -2.15
CA ALA A 318 -5.56 13.94 -2.06
C ALA A 318 -5.04 15.18 -2.79
N LEU A 319 -5.93 15.94 -3.43
CA LEU A 319 -5.57 17.23 -4.01
C LEU A 319 -4.98 18.17 -2.93
N PRO A 320 -3.96 18.98 -3.26
CA PRO A 320 -3.46 20.00 -2.35
C PRO A 320 -4.57 20.95 -1.93
N ILE A 321 -4.80 21.08 -0.61
CA ILE A 321 -5.87 21.94 -0.09
C ILE A 321 -5.52 23.43 -0.23
N LEU A 322 -4.25 23.76 -0.45
CA LEU A 322 -3.76 25.08 -0.82
C LEU A 322 -2.94 24.97 -2.12
N PRO A 323 -3.09 25.93 -3.06
CA PRO A 323 -2.34 25.92 -4.32
C PRO A 323 -0.83 25.83 -4.10
N SER A 324 -0.15 25.02 -4.91
CA SER A 324 1.31 24.90 -4.93
C SER A 324 1.95 24.47 -3.59
N LYS A 325 1.20 23.82 -2.68
CA LYS A 325 1.72 23.27 -1.42
C LYS A 325 1.58 21.74 -1.40
N THR A 326 2.66 21.02 -1.72
CA THR A 326 2.72 19.55 -1.69
C THR A 326 2.69 18.99 -0.25
N ILE A 327 3.34 19.68 0.69
CA ILE A 327 3.28 19.43 2.13
C ILE A 327 2.77 20.69 2.82
N LEU A 328 1.80 20.53 3.72
CA LEU A 328 1.22 21.62 4.48
C LEU A 328 1.61 21.52 5.96
N TRP A 329 2.10 22.63 6.50
CA TRP A 329 2.43 22.78 7.92
C TRP A 329 1.35 23.57 8.63
N ALA A 330 0.84 23.02 9.72
CA ALA A 330 -0.16 23.64 10.58
C ALA A 330 0.40 23.83 11.98
N TRP A 331 0.37 25.07 12.49
CA TRP A 331 0.75 25.40 13.85
C TRP A 331 -0.50 25.50 14.72
N ASN A 332 -0.56 24.73 15.81
CA ASN A 332 -1.64 24.81 16.78
C ASN A 332 -1.12 24.70 18.22
N ALA A 333 -0.47 25.76 18.68
CA ALA A 333 0.01 25.91 20.04
C ALA A 333 -0.32 27.32 20.55
N PRO A 334 -0.49 27.54 21.86
CA PRO A 334 -0.88 28.83 22.42
C PRO A 334 0.31 29.80 22.48
N SER A 335 1.00 30.01 21.36
CA SER A 335 2.23 30.80 21.23
C SER A 335 2.03 32.30 21.42
N GLU A 336 0.80 32.79 21.30
CA GLU A 336 0.44 34.20 21.52
C GLU A 336 0.78 34.68 22.93
N VAL A 337 0.90 33.79 23.92
CA VAL A 337 1.38 34.14 25.27
C VAL A 337 2.85 34.56 25.29
N CYS A 338 3.61 34.22 24.24
CA CYS A 338 4.99 34.67 24.09
C CYS A 338 5.05 36.12 23.56
N VAL A 339 4.06 36.59 22.78
CA VAL A 339 4.07 37.93 22.13
C VAL A 339 4.00 39.08 23.15
N GLY A 340 3.39 38.88 24.32
CA GLY A 340 3.35 39.89 25.39
C GLY A 340 4.58 39.94 26.31
N ASN A 341 5.50 38.98 26.18
CA ASN A 341 6.69 38.83 27.03
C ASN A 341 8.00 39.20 26.30
N PHE A 342 7.97 39.44 24.99
CA PHE A 342 9.11 39.81 24.15
C PHE A 342 8.74 40.95 23.19
N ASN A 343 9.72 41.72 22.74
CA ASN A 343 9.52 42.78 21.73
C ASN A 343 9.27 42.23 20.31
N GLU A 344 9.40 40.91 20.08
CA GLU A 344 9.16 40.29 18.78
C GLU A 344 8.42 38.94 18.87
N PRO A 345 7.52 38.62 17.94
CA PRO A 345 6.77 37.37 17.89
C PRO A 345 7.62 36.19 17.39
N LEU A 346 7.23 34.96 17.74
CA LEU A 346 7.82 33.73 17.19
C LEU A 346 7.68 33.70 15.66
N ASP A 347 8.74 33.32 14.95
CA ASP A 347 8.71 33.16 13.50
C ASP A 347 7.94 31.89 13.09
N LEU A 348 6.67 32.09 12.75
CA LEU A 348 5.76 31.06 12.23
C LEU A 348 5.52 31.21 10.72
N SER A 349 6.36 31.95 9.99
CA SER A 349 6.15 32.28 8.57
C SER A 349 6.10 31.06 7.63
N LEU A 350 6.65 29.92 8.04
CA LEU A 350 6.63 28.66 7.29
C LEU A 350 5.35 27.84 7.49
N PHE A 351 4.49 28.19 8.44
CA PHE A 351 3.23 27.49 8.70
C PHE A 351 2.09 28.12 7.89
N SER A 352 1.51 27.34 6.99
CA SER A 352 0.41 27.80 6.12
C SER A 352 -0.91 27.99 6.89
N LEU A 353 -1.11 27.22 7.95
CA LEU A 353 -2.31 27.30 8.79
C LEU A 353 -1.89 27.51 10.24
N ILE A 354 -2.47 28.50 10.90
CA ILE A 354 -2.16 28.85 12.29
C ILE A 354 -3.47 28.83 13.09
N GLY A 355 -3.42 28.21 14.27
CA GLY A 355 -4.48 28.19 15.26
C GLY A 355 -3.91 28.22 16.68
N SER A 356 -4.82 28.36 17.64
CA SER A 356 -4.51 28.35 19.07
C SER A 356 -5.57 27.55 19.82
N PRO A 357 -5.17 26.68 20.76
CA PRO A 357 -6.10 25.89 21.56
C PRO A 357 -6.84 26.72 22.63
N ARG A 358 -6.58 28.03 22.75
CA ARG A 358 -7.28 28.90 23.71
C ARG A 358 -8.78 28.95 23.44
N LYS A 359 -9.56 29.14 24.51
CA LYS A 359 -11.04 29.12 24.45
C LYS A 359 -11.63 30.38 23.81
N ASP A 360 -10.95 31.52 23.94
CA ASP A 360 -11.38 32.81 23.43
C ASP A 360 -10.93 33.09 21.98
N ALA A 361 -10.16 32.17 21.39
CA ALA A 361 -9.57 32.39 20.08
C ALA A 361 -10.51 31.85 18.98
N ILE A 362 -10.91 32.74 18.07
CA ILE A 362 -11.94 32.52 17.03
C ILE A 362 -11.41 32.86 15.63
N ASP A 363 -12.16 32.49 14.59
CA ASP A 363 -11.84 32.72 13.17
C ASP A 363 -10.44 32.22 12.75
N GLN A 364 -10.06 31.05 13.26
CA GLN A 364 -8.74 30.46 13.02
C GLN A 364 -8.71 29.56 11.77
N SER A 365 -7.54 29.46 11.15
CA SER A 365 -7.29 28.49 10.07
C SER A 365 -7.22 27.06 10.57
N VAL A 366 -6.91 26.84 11.86
CA VAL A 366 -7.04 25.56 12.55
C VAL A 366 -7.94 25.78 13.75
N THR A 367 -9.16 25.24 13.72
CA THR A 367 -10.13 25.35 14.82
C THR A 367 -10.27 23.99 15.48
N ILE A 368 -9.95 23.90 16.78
CA ILE A 368 -10.14 22.68 17.58
C ILE A 368 -11.34 22.84 18.50
N PHE A 369 -12.28 21.91 18.37
CA PHE A 369 -13.45 21.79 19.21
C PHE A 369 -13.24 20.74 20.31
N TYR A 370 -12.82 21.19 21.48
CA TYR A 370 -12.76 20.35 22.69
C TYR A 370 -14.18 19.97 23.18
N ALA A 371 -14.24 19.02 24.12
CA ALA A 371 -15.48 18.50 24.71
C ALA A 371 -16.48 19.58 25.20
N ASP A 372 -15.99 20.75 25.64
CA ASP A 372 -16.81 21.87 26.13
C ASP A 372 -17.11 22.96 25.08
N ARG A 373 -16.72 22.75 23.80
CA ARG A 373 -16.76 23.78 22.75
C ARG A 373 -17.63 23.46 21.55
N LEU A 374 -18.23 22.27 21.47
CA LEU A 374 -19.10 21.90 20.35
C LEU A 374 -20.33 21.11 20.80
N GLY A 375 -21.47 21.79 20.81
CA GLY A 375 -22.74 21.21 21.16
C GLY A 375 -22.85 20.86 22.65
N LEU A 376 -23.74 19.91 22.93
CA LEU A 376 -23.90 19.28 24.24
C LEU A 376 -23.27 17.89 24.17
N TYR A 377 -21.94 17.80 24.17
CA TYR A 377 -21.24 16.51 24.08
C TYR A 377 -21.37 15.74 25.41
N PRO A 378 -22.03 14.56 25.43
CA PRO A 378 -22.22 13.76 26.63
C PRO A 378 -20.90 13.12 27.04
N HIS A 379 -20.41 13.43 28.25
CA HIS A 379 -19.18 12.83 28.74
C HIS A 379 -19.10 12.81 30.26
N ILE A 380 -18.06 12.14 30.76
CA ILE A 380 -17.76 12.06 32.19
C ILE A 380 -16.39 12.70 32.33
N HIS A 381 -16.28 13.71 33.18
CA HIS A 381 -15.02 14.41 33.38
C HIS A 381 -13.98 13.45 33.96
N GLU A 382 -12.84 13.27 33.28
CA GLU A 382 -11.90 12.19 33.58
C GLU A 382 -11.33 12.25 35.00
N ILE A 383 -11.04 13.45 35.52
CA ILE A 383 -10.53 13.65 36.89
C ILE A 383 -11.65 13.70 37.94
N LYS A 384 -12.68 14.52 37.71
CA LYS A 384 -13.71 14.80 38.71
C LYS A 384 -14.79 13.72 38.79
N GLY A 385 -14.93 12.89 37.75
CA GLY A 385 -16.03 11.92 37.62
C GLY A 385 -17.41 12.58 37.44
N THR A 386 -17.48 13.89 37.19
CA THR A 386 -18.76 14.59 36.99
C THR A 386 -19.39 14.18 35.68
N VAL A 387 -20.70 13.91 35.71
CA VAL A 387 -21.50 13.58 34.53
C VAL A 387 -21.91 14.88 33.85
N GLU A 388 -21.41 15.10 32.64
CA GLU A 388 -21.68 16.29 31.82
C GLU A 388 -22.62 15.90 30.67
N ASN A 389 -23.65 16.73 30.43
CA ASN A 389 -24.64 16.52 29.38
C ASN A 389 -25.20 15.07 29.34
N GLU A 390 -25.61 14.54 30.50
CA GLU A 390 -26.14 13.16 30.66
C GLU A 390 -25.11 12.01 30.48
N GLY A 391 -23.84 12.31 30.26
CA GLY A 391 -22.72 11.37 30.36
C GLY A 391 -22.53 10.38 29.20
N ILE A 392 -23.62 9.81 28.66
CA ILE A 392 -23.62 8.80 27.59
C ILE A 392 -24.47 9.26 26.39
N PRO A 393 -24.08 8.90 25.15
CA PRO A 393 -24.74 9.40 23.94
C PRO A 393 -26.23 9.04 23.85
N GLN A 394 -26.64 7.85 24.30
CA GLN A 394 -28.04 7.43 24.25
C GLN A 394 -28.95 8.14 25.27
N SER A 395 -28.40 8.96 26.17
CA SER A 395 -29.17 9.75 27.14
C SER A 395 -29.30 11.23 26.77
N MET A 396 -28.52 11.73 25.82
CA MET A 396 -28.59 13.13 25.39
C MET A 396 -29.45 13.29 24.13
N PRO A 397 -30.51 14.13 24.15
CA PRO A 397 -31.29 14.42 22.95
C PRO A 397 -30.43 15.07 21.87
N ILE A 398 -30.29 14.39 20.72
CA ILE A 398 -29.42 14.81 19.62
C ILE A 398 -29.79 16.20 19.07
N GLN A 399 -31.08 16.56 19.02
CA GLN A 399 -31.49 17.87 18.52
C GLN A 399 -30.97 19.02 19.39
N ASN A 400 -31.03 18.88 20.72
CA ASN A 400 -30.48 19.88 21.64
C ASN A 400 -28.97 20.05 21.45
N HIS A 401 -28.27 18.94 21.23
CA HIS A 401 -26.85 18.96 20.89
C HIS A 401 -26.60 19.72 19.58
N LEU A 402 -27.33 19.41 18.50
CA LEU A 402 -27.15 20.03 17.19
C LEU A 402 -27.50 21.52 17.18
N ASP A 403 -28.56 21.92 17.90
CA ASP A 403 -28.95 23.33 18.03
C ASP A 403 -27.87 24.16 18.73
N LYS A 404 -27.24 23.59 19.77
CA LYS A 404 -26.10 24.21 20.44
C LYS A 404 -24.86 24.19 19.54
N ALA A 405 -24.57 23.07 18.88
CA ALA A 405 -23.41 22.92 18.00
C ALA A 405 -23.45 23.92 16.84
N LYS A 406 -24.63 24.17 16.26
CA LYS A 406 -24.83 25.19 15.22
C LYS A 406 -24.39 26.59 15.69
N LYS A 407 -24.73 26.96 16.93
CA LYS A 407 -24.31 28.24 17.52
C LYS A 407 -22.81 28.28 17.80
N ASP A 408 -22.26 27.19 18.32
CA ASP A 408 -20.83 27.09 18.62
C ASP A 408 -19.98 27.17 17.34
N ILE A 409 -20.37 26.47 16.27
CA ILE A 409 -19.69 26.54 14.98
C ILE A 409 -19.70 27.97 14.43
N ALA A 410 -20.85 28.65 14.50
CA ALA A 410 -20.95 30.04 14.05
C ALA A 410 -20.09 31.01 14.88
N TYR A 411 -19.89 30.71 16.17
CA TYR A 411 -19.04 31.50 17.06
C TYR A 411 -17.54 31.31 16.77
N TYR A 412 -17.07 30.06 16.71
CA TYR A 412 -15.64 29.78 16.51
C TYR A 412 -15.19 29.97 15.06
N ILE A 413 -16.08 29.72 14.10
CA ILE A 413 -15.83 29.85 12.66
C ILE A 413 -16.85 30.83 12.06
N PRO A 414 -16.72 32.14 12.30
CA PRO A 414 -17.66 33.11 11.75
C PRO A 414 -17.56 33.17 10.21
N THR A 415 -16.35 33.10 9.65
CA THR A 415 -16.10 33.15 8.20
C THR A 415 -15.87 31.76 7.62
N ASP A 416 -16.51 31.42 6.50
CA ASP A 416 -16.20 30.18 5.77
C ASP A 416 -14.99 30.43 4.84
N LYS A 417 -13.84 29.89 5.23
CA LYS A 417 -12.56 29.96 4.52
C LYS A 417 -11.90 28.59 4.53
N VAL A 418 -10.84 28.40 3.78
CA VAL A 418 -10.07 27.14 3.84
C VAL A 418 -9.41 27.03 5.22
N GLY A 419 -9.69 25.95 5.93
CA GLY A 419 -9.14 25.68 7.26
C GLY A 419 -9.43 24.27 7.74
N LEU A 420 -8.87 23.89 8.89
CA LEU A 420 -9.09 22.61 9.55
C LEU A 420 -10.09 22.78 10.69
N ALA A 421 -11.10 21.93 10.76
CA ALA A 421 -12.09 21.87 11.84
C ALA A 421 -11.98 20.51 12.53
N VAL A 422 -11.25 20.49 13.65
CA VAL A 422 -10.87 19.25 14.33
C VAL A 422 -11.72 19.07 15.57
N ILE A 423 -12.49 17.99 15.63
CA ILE A 423 -13.33 17.67 16.80
C ILE A 423 -12.52 16.76 17.73
N ASP A 424 -12.23 17.26 18.93
CA ASP A 424 -11.37 16.60 19.91
C ASP A 424 -12.21 15.97 21.04
N TRP A 425 -12.87 14.86 20.69
CA TRP A 425 -13.72 14.09 21.58
C TRP A 425 -13.04 12.79 21.99
N GLU A 426 -12.32 12.84 23.11
CA GLU A 426 -11.51 11.72 23.59
C GLU A 426 -12.17 10.92 24.71
N ASN A 427 -13.29 11.38 25.27
CA ASN A 427 -13.86 10.82 26.51
C ASN A 427 -14.35 9.39 26.35
N TRP A 428 -15.08 9.07 25.26
CA TRP A 428 -15.50 7.72 24.89
C TRP A 428 -15.10 7.37 23.45
N ARG A 429 -15.27 6.11 23.05
CA ARG A 429 -15.03 5.63 21.68
C ARG A 429 -16.33 5.10 21.08
N PRO A 430 -16.59 5.28 19.77
CA PRO A 430 -17.85 4.85 19.16
C PRO A 430 -18.06 3.33 19.15
N LEU A 431 -17.00 2.54 19.32
CA LEU A 431 -17.07 1.09 19.46
C LEU A 431 -17.03 0.68 20.93
N TRP A 432 -17.97 -0.15 21.37
CA TRP A 432 -18.13 -0.61 22.75
C TRP A 432 -16.84 -1.20 23.32
N ASP A 433 -16.19 -2.09 22.57
CA ASP A 433 -14.96 -2.77 23.00
C ASP A 433 -13.78 -1.82 23.19
N ARG A 434 -13.86 -0.61 22.62
CA ARG A 434 -12.87 0.45 22.78
C ARG A 434 -13.07 1.31 24.01
N ASN A 435 -14.14 1.09 24.75
CA ASN A 435 -14.38 1.70 26.06
C ASN A 435 -13.90 0.76 27.18
N TRP A 436 -12.66 0.29 27.07
CA TRP A 436 -11.94 -0.44 28.12
C TRP A 436 -11.40 0.53 29.16
N ARG A 437 -10.90 0.02 30.29
CA ARG A 437 -10.41 0.86 31.40
C ARG A 437 -9.41 1.92 30.90
N PRO A 438 -9.56 3.20 31.31
CA PRO A 438 -10.51 3.71 32.32
C PRO A 438 -11.90 4.11 31.79
N LYS A 439 -12.19 3.87 30.51
CA LYS A 439 -13.45 4.25 29.85
C LYS A 439 -14.58 3.21 30.03
N ASP A 440 -14.37 2.19 30.86
CA ASP A 440 -15.40 1.19 31.19
C ASP A 440 -16.58 1.78 31.98
N VAL A 441 -16.42 3.00 32.53
CA VAL A 441 -17.51 3.79 33.11
C VAL A 441 -18.68 4.01 32.15
N TYR A 442 -18.42 4.21 30.85
CA TYR A 442 -19.48 4.38 29.85
C TYR A 442 -20.26 3.09 29.62
N ARG A 443 -19.57 1.95 29.66
CA ARG A 443 -20.20 0.62 29.57
C ARG A 443 -21.09 0.37 30.78
N ASN A 444 -20.57 0.63 31.99
CA ASN A 444 -21.29 0.46 33.24
C ASN A 444 -22.53 1.36 33.31
N MET A 445 -22.41 2.64 32.93
CA MET A 445 -23.53 3.58 32.92
C MET A 445 -24.60 3.17 31.89
N SER A 446 -24.18 2.69 30.72
CA SER A 446 -25.10 2.18 29.68
C SER A 446 -25.86 0.94 30.14
N ILE A 447 -25.19 0.00 30.81
CA ILE A 447 -25.83 -1.20 31.39
C ILE A 447 -26.84 -0.80 32.47
N ALA A 448 -26.43 0.11 33.37
CA ALA A 448 -27.29 0.59 34.45
C ALA A 448 -28.55 1.31 33.89
N LEU A 449 -28.43 2.05 32.79
CA LEU A 449 -29.57 2.66 32.12
C LEU A 449 -30.58 1.60 31.65
N VAL A 450 -30.11 0.57 30.95
CA VAL A 450 -30.99 -0.53 30.46
C VAL A 450 -31.66 -1.26 31.62
N GLN A 451 -30.93 -1.56 32.69
CA GLN A 451 -31.50 -2.24 33.86
C GLN A 451 -32.52 -1.39 34.61
N ARG A 452 -32.35 -0.05 34.63
CA ARG A 452 -33.36 0.86 35.19
C ARG A 452 -34.63 0.91 34.34
N GLN A 453 -34.50 0.85 33.01
CA GLN A 453 -35.64 0.84 32.09
C GLN A 453 -36.37 -0.52 32.07
N ASN A 454 -35.67 -1.62 32.33
CA ASN A 454 -36.24 -2.95 32.45
C ASN A 454 -35.63 -3.74 33.62
N THR A 455 -36.27 -3.64 34.79
CA THR A 455 -35.78 -4.22 36.04
C THR A 455 -35.77 -5.75 36.08
N GLN A 456 -36.45 -6.42 35.14
CA GLN A 456 -36.49 -7.87 35.03
C GLN A 456 -35.38 -8.42 34.10
N MET A 457 -34.68 -7.55 33.37
CA MET A 457 -33.62 -7.97 32.45
C MET A 457 -32.35 -8.38 33.22
N ASN A 458 -31.87 -9.60 32.96
CA ASN A 458 -30.61 -10.07 33.53
C ASN A 458 -29.41 -9.27 32.99
N LEU A 459 -28.27 -9.35 33.69
CA LEU A 459 -27.08 -8.56 33.35
C LEU A 459 -26.53 -8.86 31.95
N ALA A 460 -26.58 -10.11 31.48
CA ALA A 460 -26.03 -10.49 30.18
C ALA A 460 -26.83 -9.87 29.03
N ASP A 461 -28.17 -9.94 29.12
CA ASP A 461 -29.04 -9.35 28.11
C ASP A 461 -29.03 -7.82 28.19
N ALA A 462 -28.97 -7.25 29.40
CA ALA A 462 -28.78 -5.82 29.57
C ALA A 462 -27.46 -5.33 28.97
N THR A 463 -26.39 -6.10 29.07
CA THR A 463 -25.09 -5.79 28.45
C THR A 463 -25.16 -5.82 26.93
N LYS A 464 -25.83 -6.83 26.34
CA LYS A 464 -26.01 -6.90 24.89
C LYS A 464 -26.83 -5.71 24.37
N LYS A 465 -27.93 -5.38 25.04
CA LYS A 465 -28.77 -4.23 24.67
C LYS A 465 -28.02 -2.90 24.84
N ALA A 466 -27.33 -2.71 25.97
CA ALA A 466 -26.54 -1.51 26.24
C ALA A 466 -25.44 -1.28 25.21
N LYS A 467 -24.80 -2.36 24.73
CA LYS A 467 -23.83 -2.28 23.62
C LYS A 467 -24.47 -1.71 22.36
N VAL A 468 -25.59 -2.28 21.93
CA VAL A 468 -26.30 -1.83 20.72
C VAL A 468 -26.71 -0.37 20.85
N ASP A 469 -27.34 0.00 21.98
CA ASP A 469 -27.83 1.36 22.22
C ASP A 469 -26.69 2.38 22.24
N PHE A 470 -25.58 2.05 22.89
CA PHE A 470 -24.42 2.92 22.98
C PHE A 470 -23.74 3.13 21.62
N GLU A 471 -23.51 2.06 20.85
CA GLU A 471 -22.85 2.15 19.55
C GLU A 471 -23.73 2.87 18.52
N GLU A 472 -25.05 2.63 18.54
CA GLU A 472 -26.01 3.31 17.67
C GLU A 472 -26.08 4.81 17.99
N ALA A 473 -26.28 5.16 19.26
CA ALA A 473 -26.35 6.56 19.68
C ALA A 473 -25.00 7.28 19.48
N GLY A 474 -23.88 6.63 19.80
CA GLY A 474 -22.54 7.16 19.61
C GLY A 474 -22.23 7.44 18.14
N LYS A 475 -22.57 6.50 17.24
CA LYS A 475 -22.50 6.70 15.79
C LYS A 475 -23.36 7.89 15.36
N ASN A 476 -24.62 7.95 15.79
CA ASN A 476 -25.54 9.02 15.40
C ASN A 476 -25.02 10.39 15.85
N PHE A 477 -24.54 10.50 17.10
CA PHE A 477 -23.94 11.72 17.64
C PHE A 477 -22.79 12.22 16.80
N MET A 478 -21.81 11.35 16.51
CA MET A 478 -20.62 11.76 15.78
C MET A 478 -20.94 12.08 14.31
N LEU A 479 -21.78 11.26 13.68
CA LEU A 479 -22.13 11.40 12.27
C LEU A 479 -22.92 12.70 12.00
N GLU A 480 -23.96 12.97 12.78
CA GLU A 480 -24.80 14.15 12.57
C GLU A 480 -24.08 15.45 12.92
N THR A 481 -23.13 15.41 13.87
CA THR A 481 -22.25 16.55 14.17
C THR A 481 -21.33 16.87 12.99
N LEU A 482 -20.70 15.85 12.37
CA LEU A 482 -19.88 16.05 11.17
C LEU A 482 -20.69 16.60 10.00
N LYS A 483 -21.88 16.04 9.74
CA LYS A 483 -22.79 16.53 8.69
C LYS A 483 -23.15 17.99 8.90
N LEU A 484 -23.51 18.36 10.14
CA LEU A 484 -23.83 19.74 10.49
C LEU A 484 -22.63 20.67 10.21
N GLY A 485 -21.43 20.31 10.69
CA GLY A 485 -20.21 21.07 10.42
C GLY A 485 -19.96 21.31 8.94
N ARG A 486 -20.00 20.24 8.14
CA ARG A 486 -19.83 20.31 6.68
C ARG A 486 -20.90 21.14 5.99
N SER A 487 -22.15 21.08 6.46
CA SER A 487 -23.24 21.86 5.88
C SER A 487 -23.10 23.36 6.14
N LEU A 488 -22.57 23.73 7.31
CA LEU A 488 -22.42 25.12 7.74
C LEU A 488 -21.11 25.75 7.25
N LYS A 489 -20.05 24.95 7.15
CA LYS A 489 -18.69 25.34 6.77
C LYS A 489 -18.09 24.36 5.76
N PRO A 490 -18.59 24.34 4.51
CA PRO A 490 -18.17 23.39 3.49
C PRO A 490 -16.71 23.58 3.03
N THR A 491 -16.10 24.76 3.21
CA THR A 491 -14.68 24.96 2.85
C THR A 491 -13.71 24.53 3.95
N TYR A 492 -14.21 24.22 5.15
CA TYR A 492 -13.39 23.64 6.22
C TYR A 492 -13.26 22.11 6.08
N TYR A 493 -12.11 21.60 6.47
CA TYR A 493 -11.78 20.18 6.50
C TYR A 493 -12.10 19.61 7.88
N TRP A 494 -13.19 18.83 7.95
CA TRP A 494 -13.81 18.28 9.15
C TRP A 494 -13.38 16.84 9.40
N GLY A 495 -13.14 16.53 10.67
CA GLY A 495 -12.81 15.19 11.14
C GLY A 495 -12.57 15.14 12.65
N TYR A 496 -12.41 13.94 13.18
CA TYR A 496 -12.14 13.73 14.60
C TYR A 496 -10.64 13.55 14.84
N TYR A 497 -10.10 14.27 15.83
CA TYR A 497 -8.75 14.02 16.33
C TYR A 497 -8.61 12.56 16.80
N LEU A 498 -7.41 12.01 16.68
CA LEU A 498 -7.03 10.62 16.98
C LEU A 498 -7.48 9.59 15.95
N PHE A 499 -8.47 9.89 15.11
CA PHE A 499 -9.01 8.90 14.17
C PHE A 499 -8.36 8.97 12.78
N PRO A 500 -7.94 7.83 12.21
CA PRO A 500 -7.95 6.49 12.81
C PRO A 500 -6.79 6.27 13.80
N ASP A 501 -6.99 5.31 14.71
CA ASP A 501 -5.93 4.83 15.60
C ASP A 501 -5.55 3.39 15.23
N CYS A 502 -4.24 3.13 15.08
CA CYS A 502 -3.65 1.82 14.77
C CYS A 502 -3.49 0.93 16.02
N TYR A 503 -3.55 1.50 17.22
CA TYR A 503 -3.33 0.86 18.52
C TYR A 503 -2.03 0.02 18.62
N ASN A 504 -1.00 0.41 17.86
CA ASN A 504 0.31 -0.24 17.82
C ASN A 504 1.23 0.17 18.99
N HIS A 505 0.70 0.23 20.21
CA HIS A 505 1.43 0.73 21.39
C HIS A 505 2.34 -0.32 22.06
N ASN A 506 2.37 -1.56 21.58
CA ASN A 506 3.16 -2.64 22.21
C ASN A 506 4.65 -2.65 21.78
N TYR A 507 5.28 -1.47 21.71
CA TYR A 507 6.66 -1.32 21.24
C TYR A 507 7.73 -1.84 22.22
N LYS A 508 7.33 -2.28 23.42
CA LYS A 508 8.19 -3.02 24.35
C LYS A 508 8.41 -4.48 23.93
N HIS A 509 7.57 -5.01 23.03
CA HIS A 509 7.73 -6.36 22.50
C HIS A 509 9.03 -6.49 21.67
N PRO A 510 9.80 -7.59 21.79
CA PRO A 510 11.07 -7.75 21.07
C PRO A 510 10.93 -7.76 19.54
N LYS A 511 9.84 -8.35 19.01
CA LYS A 511 9.55 -8.43 17.57
C LYS A 511 8.61 -7.31 17.09
N TYR A 512 8.71 -6.12 17.66
CA TYR A 512 7.85 -5.01 17.27
C TYR A 512 8.24 -4.44 15.91
N ASP A 513 7.29 -4.45 14.98
CA ASP A 513 7.39 -3.94 13.59
C ASP A 513 6.45 -2.75 13.33
N GLY A 514 5.69 -2.34 14.35
CA GLY A 514 4.71 -1.25 14.26
C GLY A 514 3.36 -1.62 13.66
N THR A 515 3.19 -2.84 13.14
CA THR A 515 1.98 -3.26 12.42
C THR A 515 0.72 -3.05 13.27
N CYS A 516 -0.33 -2.48 12.65
CA CYS A 516 -1.64 -2.38 13.30
C CYS A 516 -2.19 -3.80 13.54
N PRO A 517 -2.59 -4.17 14.76
CA PRO A 517 -3.11 -5.51 15.00
C PRO A 517 -4.33 -5.78 14.09
N PRO A 518 -4.51 -7.00 13.53
CA PRO A 518 -5.57 -7.27 12.57
C PRO A 518 -6.98 -6.92 13.05
N ILE A 519 -7.26 -7.16 14.33
CA ILE A 519 -8.53 -6.78 14.97
C ILE A 519 -8.78 -5.27 14.97
N GLU A 520 -7.72 -4.46 14.96
CA GLU A 520 -7.81 -3.00 14.95
C GLU A 520 -8.11 -2.46 13.57
N ARG A 521 -7.53 -3.07 12.54
CA ARG A 521 -7.89 -2.77 11.16
C ARG A 521 -9.37 -3.09 10.91
N GLN A 522 -9.84 -4.27 11.36
CA GLN A 522 -11.25 -4.66 11.27
C GLN A 522 -12.17 -3.68 12.02
N ARG A 523 -11.78 -3.24 13.22
CA ARG A 523 -12.54 -2.25 13.99
C ARG A 523 -12.59 -0.90 13.29
N ASN A 524 -11.49 -0.47 12.67
CA ASN A 524 -11.50 0.74 11.86
C ASN A 524 -12.39 0.58 10.61
N ASP A 525 -12.49 -0.61 10.02
CA ASP A 525 -13.41 -0.87 8.91
C ASP A 525 -14.88 -0.72 9.34
N LEU A 526 -15.24 -1.10 10.58
CA LEU A 526 -16.58 -0.87 11.15
C LEU A 526 -16.95 0.61 11.28
N LEU A 527 -15.95 1.50 11.26
CA LEU A 527 -16.13 2.95 11.30
C LEU A 527 -16.20 3.60 9.90
N ALA A 528 -16.43 2.82 8.84
CA ALA A 528 -16.58 3.32 7.46
C ALA A 528 -17.53 4.52 7.31
N TRP A 529 -18.59 4.59 8.13
CA TRP A 529 -19.51 5.73 8.18
C TRP A 529 -18.81 7.05 8.56
N MET A 530 -17.78 7.02 9.40
CA MET A 530 -17.01 8.21 9.81
C MET A 530 -16.10 8.67 8.67
N TRP A 531 -15.40 7.74 8.03
CA TRP A 531 -14.48 8.04 6.92
C TRP A 531 -15.25 8.57 5.71
N THR A 532 -16.45 8.06 5.47
CA THR A 532 -17.30 8.51 4.36
C THR A 532 -17.79 9.94 4.56
N GLU A 533 -18.11 10.33 5.80
CA GLU A 533 -18.62 11.67 6.10
C GLU A 533 -17.51 12.70 6.33
N SER A 534 -16.31 12.30 6.75
CA SER A 534 -15.19 13.21 6.99
C SER A 534 -14.71 13.89 5.70
N THR A 535 -14.13 15.09 5.83
CA THR A 535 -13.40 15.74 4.74
C THR A 535 -11.89 15.75 4.96
N ALA A 536 -11.41 15.38 6.15
CA ALA A 536 -10.01 15.08 6.44
C ALA A 536 -9.86 14.05 7.57
N LEU A 537 -8.69 13.42 7.66
CA LEU A 537 -8.33 12.52 8.77
C LEU A 537 -7.26 13.13 9.66
N PHE A 538 -7.35 12.91 10.97
CA PHE A 538 -6.48 13.53 11.97
C PHE A 538 -5.82 12.49 12.92
N PRO A 539 -5.02 11.54 12.39
CA PRO A 539 -4.34 10.56 13.22
C PRO A 539 -3.30 11.22 14.12
N SER A 540 -3.19 10.77 15.36
CA SER A 540 -2.14 11.20 16.28
C SER A 540 -0.93 10.27 16.17
N ILE A 541 0.28 10.82 16.11
CA ILE A 541 1.55 10.06 16.13
C ILE A 541 2.43 10.42 17.32
N TYR A 542 1.83 10.93 18.40
CA TYR A 542 2.59 11.39 19.56
C TYR A 542 3.47 10.29 20.14
N LEU A 543 4.72 10.65 20.43
CA LEU A 543 5.73 9.73 20.93
C LEU A 543 5.87 9.81 22.46
N LYS A 544 6.36 8.72 23.05
CA LYS A 544 6.89 8.68 24.42
C LYS A 544 8.41 8.72 24.40
N SER A 545 9.04 9.18 25.47
CA SER A 545 10.50 9.30 25.55
C SER A 545 11.21 7.94 25.42
N ASP A 546 10.57 6.84 25.82
CA ASP A 546 11.03 5.45 25.57
C ASP A 546 11.28 5.13 24.08
N LEU A 547 10.69 5.89 23.15
CA LEU A 547 10.86 5.72 21.70
C LEU A 547 11.91 6.67 21.10
N ALA A 548 12.49 7.58 21.89
CA ALA A 548 13.42 8.60 21.41
C ALA A 548 14.56 7.99 20.59
N SER A 549 14.82 8.55 19.41
CA SER A 549 15.92 8.18 18.51
C SER A 549 15.99 6.67 18.17
N SER A 550 14.84 5.98 18.15
CA SER A 550 14.77 4.54 17.89
C SER A 550 14.10 4.22 16.55
N GLN A 551 14.50 3.12 15.91
CA GLN A 551 13.81 2.59 14.73
C GLN A 551 12.33 2.26 15.03
N LYS A 552 12.02 1.91 16.29
CA LYS A 552 10.65 1.64 16.74
C LYS A 552 9.77 2.88 16.64
N ALA A 553 10.30 4.09 16.79
CA ALA A 553 9.55 5.32 16.55
C ALA A 553 9.13 5.41 15.08
N ALA A 554 10.04 5.11 14.15
CA ALA A 554 9.71 5.08 12.72
C ALA A 554 8.62 4.05 12.42
N PHE A 555 8.72 2.84 12.96
CA PHE A 555 7.68 1.80 12.82
C PHE A 555 6.33 2.21 13.41
N PHE A 556 6.34 2.82 14.61
CA PHE A 556 5.13 3.32 15.27
C PHE A 556 4.42 4.37 14.42
N VAL A 557 5.14 5.39 13.97
CA VAL A 557 4.62 6.50 13.16
C VAL A 557 4.16 6.00 11.80
N ARG A 558 5.01 5.25 11.08
CA ARG A 558 4.76 4.78 9.72
C ARG A 558 3.45 4.01 9.62
N ASN A 559 3.22 3.03 10.49
CA ASN A 559 2.02 2.20 10.43
C ASN A 559 0.74 2.99 10.77
N ARG A 560 0.83 4.02 11.62
CA ARG A 560 -0.32 4.90 11.92
C ARG A 560 -0.69 5.77 10.73
N VAL A 561 0.30 6.33 10.06
CA VAL A 561 0.09 7.11 8.83
C VAL A 561 -0.42 6.21 7.70
N GLN A 562 0.11 5.00 7.56
CA GLN A 562 -0.36 4.02 6.56
C GLN A 562 -1.82 3.61 6.78
N GLU A 563 -2.25 3.40 8.03
CA GLU A 563 -3.65 3.11 8.31
C GLU A 563 -4.57 4.30 7.99
N ALA A 564 -4.12 5.54 8.23
CA ALA A 564 -4.85 6.73 7.81
C ALA A 564 -4.94 6.86 6.28
N ILE A 565 -3.84 6.61 5.56
CA ILE A 565 -3.84 6.59 4.09
C ILE A 565 -4.78 5.51 3.57
N ARG A 566 -4.77 4.30 4.16
CA ARG A 566 -5.70 3.22 3.79
C ARG A 566 -7.16 3.66 3.93
N LEU A 567 -7.50 4.31 5.05
CA LEU A 567 -8.88 4.71 5.36
C LEU A 567 -9.32 5.96 4.60
N SER A 568 -8.37 6.81 4.17
CA SER A 568 -8.66 7.97 3.32
C SER A 568 -9.31 7.58 1.99
N LYS A 569 -9.01 6.38 1.49
CA LYS A 569 -9.51 5.82 0.22
C LYS A 569 -10.90 5.18 0.33
N VAL A 570 -11.45 5.02 1.55
CA VAL A 570 -12.73 4.31 1.77
C VAL A 570 -13.90 5.01 1.08
N ARG A 571 -13.93 6.35 1.12
CA ARG A 571 -14.99 7.14 0.46
C ARG A 571 -14.90 7.02 -1.06
N ASN A 572 -13.69 7.24 -1.59
CA ASN A 572 -13.39 7.15 -3.01
C ASN A 572 -11.87 6.95 -3.18
N PRO A 573 -11.40 5.79 -3.69
CA PRO A 573 -9.98 5.56 -3.89
C PRO A 573 -9.32 6.53 -4.89
N ALA A 574 -10.10 7.09 -5.83
CA ALA A 574 -9.62 8.08 -6.78
C ALA A 574 -9.63 9.52 -6.23
N ASP A 575 -10.28 9.76 -5.09
CA ASP A 575 -10.37 11.05 -4.40
C ASP A 575 -10.21 10.83 -2.87
N PRO A 576 -9.00 10.40 -2.44
CA PRO A 576 -8.76 10.10 -1.04
C PRO A 576 -8.80 11.36 -0.17
N LEU A 577 -9.20 11.20 1.08
CA LEU A 577 -9.19 12.30 2.05
C LEU A 577 -7.76 12.78 2.37
N PRO A 578 -7.53 14.10 2.51
CA PRO A 578 -6.26 14.59 3.03
C PRO A 578 -6.05 14.13 4.49
N VAL A 579 -4.81 13.74 4.80
CA VAL A 579 -4.40 13.24 6.12
C VAL A 579 -3.52 14.28 6.81
N PHE A 580 -4.00 14.84 7.93
CA PHE A 580 -3.26 15.79 8.75
C PHE A 580 -2.77 15.11 10.03
N VAL A 581 -1.48 14.80 10.04
CA VAL A 581 -0.87 14.02 11.11
C VAL A 581 -0.56 14.91 12.32
N TYR A 582 -1.20 14.62 13.46
CA TYR A 582 -0.97 15.33 14.70
C TYR A 582 0.36 14.89 15.34
N THR A 583 1.27 15.84 15.50
CA THR A 583 2.57 15.65 16.16
C THR A 583 2.78 16.66 17.29
N ARG A 584 3.65 16.33 18.25
CA ARG A 584 4.08 17.24 19.32
C ARG A 584 5.58 17.46 19.22
N LEU A 585 6.03 18.66 19.59
CA LEU A 585 7.45 18.98 19.72
C LEU A 585 8.08 18.40 21.00
N VAL A 586 7.28 17.78 21.87
CA VAL A 586 7.72 17.12 23.10
C VAL A 586 7.05 15.76 23.26
N PHE A 587 7.74 14.86 23.95
CA PHE A 587 7.18 13.56 24.31
C PHE A 587 5.98 13.70 25.25
N THR A 588 5.04 12.76 25.13
CA THR A 588 3.78 12.78 25.91
C THR A 588 3.97 12.60 27.41
N ASP A 589 5.08 12.01 27.82
CA ASP A 589 5.52 11.79 29.21
C ASP A 589 6.47 12.87 29.73
N GLU A 590 6.83 13.88 28.93
CA GLU A 590 7.74 14.97 29.32
C GLU A 590 7.10 16.37 29.18
N THR A 591 5.78 16.47 29.34
CA THR A 591 5.00 17.69 29.07
C THR A 591 5.27 18.87 30.03
N VAL A 592 5.90 18.62 31.18
CA VAL A 592 6.08 19.61 32.28
C VAL A 592 7.10 20.73 31.95
N ARG A 593 7.82 20.67 30.82
CA ARG A 593 8.94 21.59 30.51
C ARG A 593 8.58 22.91 29.79
N LEU A 594 7.33 23.15 29.38
CA LEU A 594 7.04 24.18 28.37
C LEU A 594 6.13 25.37 28.73
N LEU A 595 5.80 25.62 30.00
CA LEU A 595 4.90 26.73 30.39
C LEU A 595 5.59 27.82 31.25
N SER A 596 6.81 28.22 30.91
CA SER A 596 7.54 29.32 31.58
C SER A 596 8.09 30.34 30.57
N LEU A 597 8.50 31.52 31.03
CA LEU A 597 9.23 32.51 30.20
C LEU A 597 10.47 31.90 29.51
N LYS A 598 11.17 31.01 30.22
CA LYS A 598 12.30 30.24 29.68
C LYS A 598 11.86 29.32 28.52
N SER A 599 10.62 28.85 28.53
CA SER A 599 10.07 27.97 27.50
C SER A 599 9.80 28.69 26.18
N CYS A 600 9.38 29.97 26.19
CA CYS A 600 9.23 30.75 24.95
C CYS A 600 10.58 30.99 24.26
N LEU A 601 11.64 31.33 25.02
CA LEU A 601 12.99 31.49 24.47
C LEU A 601 13.58 30.19 23.93
N ILE A 602 13.34 29.07 24.63
CA ILE A 602 13.73 27.74 24.15
C ILE A 602 13.00 27.42 22.86
N LEU A 603 11.70 27.71 22.78
CA LEU A 603 10.89 27.45 21.59
C LEU A 603 11.35 28.30 20.41
N ASP A 604 11.57 29.60 20.61
CA ASP A 604 12.10 30.51 19.58
C ASP A 604 13.41 29.99 19.00
N LYS A 605 14.37 29.65 19.87
CA LYS A 605 15.64 29.07 19.45
C LYS A 605 15.46 27.73 18.72
N TYR A 606 14.55 26.88 19.19
CA TYR A 606 14.26 25.60 18.54
C TYR A 606 13.64 25.77 17.14
N LEU A 607 12.73 26.74 16.98
CA LEU A 607 12.18 27.11 15.67
C LEU A 607 13.31 27.57 14.75
N ALA A 608 14.12 28.53 15.17
CA ALA A 608 15.17 29.11 14.35
C ALA A 608 16.28 28.11 13.96
N VAL A 609 16.72 27.26 14.88
CA VAL A 609 17.91 26.40 14.70
C VAL A 609 17.58 24.97 14.28
N THR A 610 16.35 24.50 14.50
CA THR A 610 16.00 23.10 14.26
C THR A 610 14.76 22.93 13.40
N LEU A 611 13.61 23.46 13.83
CA LEU A 611 12.35 23.15 13.15
C LEU A 611 12.21 23.85 11.80
N ASN A 612 12.47 25.16 11.71
CA ASN A 612 12.31 25.91 10.47
C ASN A 612 13.29 25.45 9.37
N PRO A 613 14.60 25.22 9.64
CA PRO A 613 15.50 24.61 8.66
C PRO A 613 15.02 23.22 8.19
N TYR A 614 14.54 22.39 9.11
CA TYR A 614 14.03 21.07 8.77
C TYR A 614 12.77 21.13 7.90
N ILE A 615 11.83 22.04 8.21
CA ILE A 615 10.64 22.30 7.39
C ILE A 615 11.04 22.74 5.98
N ILE A 616 12.02 23.63 5.83
CA ILE A 616 12.52 24.08 4.52
C ILE A 616 13.10 22.90 3.73
N ASN A 617 13.98 22.12 4.37
CA ASN A 617 14.63 20.96 3.76
C ASN A 617 13.57 20.01 3.16
N ILE A 618 12.64 19.55 3.98
CA ILE A 618 11.70 18.50 3.55
C ILE A 618 10.64 19.04 2.59
N THR A 619 10.26 20.32 2.71
CA THR A 619 9.30 20.95 1.79
C THR A 619 9.91 21.14 0.41
N LEU A 620 11.17 21.58 0.32
CA LEU A 620 11.87 21.71 -0.96
C LEU A 620 12.15 20.36 -1.59
N ALA A 621 12.60 19.36 -0.82
CA ALA A 621 12.82 18.01 -1.34
C ALA A 621 11.53 17.39 -1.89
N ALA A 622 10.41 17.55 -1.19
CA ALA A 622 9.12 17.04 -1.66
C ALA A 622 8.61 17.76 -2.93
N LYS A 623 8.83 19.08 -3.04
CA LYS A 623 8.51 19.83 -4.26
C LYS A 623 9.42 19.45 -5.41
N LEU A 624 10.71 19.31 -5.16
CA LEU A 624 11.70 18.90 -6.16
C LEU A 624 11.33 17.52 -6.72
N CYS A 625 11.06 16.56 -5.84
CA CYS A 625 10.62 15.24 -6.25
C CYS A 625 9.28 15.26 -7.01
N SER A 626 8.31 16.08 -6.57
CA SER A 626 7.02 16.25 -7.27
C SER A 626 7.21 16.81 -8.69
N GLN A 627 8.02 17.85 -8.87
CA GLN A 627 8.31 18.38 -10.20
C GLN A 627 9.02 17.34 -11.09
N VAL A 628 10.00 16.63 -10.51
CA VAL A 628 10.88 15.71 -11.23
C VAL A 628 10.22 14.38 -11.59
N LEU A 629 9.49 13.75 -10.66
CA LEU A 629 8.88 12.42 -10.88
C LEU A 629 7.39 12.48 -11.19
N CYS A 630 6.71 13.52 -10.72
CA CYS A 630 5.26 13.64 -10.86
C CYS A 630 4.84 14.76 -11.82
N GLN A 631 5.78 15.53 -12.39
CA GLN A 631 5.47 16.69 -13.24
C GLN A 631 4.51 17.68 -12.54
N ASP A 632 4.68 17.87 -11.23
CA ASP A 632 3.80 18.66 -10.36
C ASP A 632 2.35 18.15 -10.25
N GLN A 633 2.06 16.95 -10.80
CA GLN A 633 0.73 16.31 -10.78
C GLN A 633 0.56 15.26 -9.67
N GLY A 634 1.45 15.23 -8.68
CA GLY A 634 1.39 14.27 -7.60
C GLY A 634 2.40 14.51 -6.49
N VAL A 635 2.42 13.62 -5.50
CA VAL A 635 3.40 13.61 -4.42
C VAL A 635 4.25 12.35 -4.51
N CYS A 636 5.53 12.49 -4.16
CA CYS A 636 6.41 11.35 -4.07
C CYS A 636 6.11 10.51 -2.83
N VAL A 637 5.97 9.21 -3.03
CA VAL A 637 5.77 8.20 -1.99
C VAL A 637 6.84 7.14 -2.14
N ARG A 638 7.24 6.47 -1.05
CA ARG A 638 8.29 5.45 -1.14
C ARG A 638 7.84 4.29 -2.03
N LYS A 639 8.77 3.75 -2.83
CA LYS A 639 8.53 2.49 -3.56
C LYS A 639 8.36 1.32 -2.59
N ASP A 640 9.34 1.16 -1.70
CA ASP A 640 9.20 0.30 -0.53
C ASP A 640 8.66 1.12 0.64
N TRP A 641 7.39 0.93 0.96
CA TRP A 641 6.72 1.63 2.06
C TRP A 641 7.44 1.48 3.40
N ASN A 642 8.18 0.38 3.63
CA ASN A 642 8.87 0.05 4.87
C ASN A 642 10.36 0.42 4.89
N SER A 643 10.89 0.97 3.80
CA SER A 643 12.26 1.48 3.71
C SER A 643 12.51 2.65 4.67
N SER A 644 13.79 2.99 4.85
CA SER A 644 14.25 4.17 5.61
C SER A 644 14.56 5.37 4.71
N ASP A 645 13.98 5.43 3.52
CA ASP A 645 14.18 6.54 2.58
C ASP A 645 13.29 7.73 2.95
N TYR A 646 13.86 8.94 2.98
CA TYR A 646 13.15 10.17 3.34
C TYR A 646 13.41 11.24 2.30
N LEU A 647 12.41 12.09 2.06
CA LEU A 647 12.54 13.25 1.17
C LEU A 647 13.31 14.35 1.92
N HIS A 648 14.63 14.33 1.79
CA HIS A 648 15.55 15.34 2.29
C HIS A 648 16.39 15.88 1.14
N LEU A 649 16.74 17.16 1.19
CA LEU A 649 17.76 17.72 0.31
C LEU A 649 19.10 17.10 0.65
N ASN A 650 19.90 16.81 -0.38
CA ASN A 650 21.24 16.25 -0.21
C ASN A 650 22.14 17.28 0.51
N PRO A 651 22.63 16.98 1.73
CA PRO A 651 23.45 17.92 2.49
C PRO A 651 24.83 18.21 1.89
N GLU A 652 25.31 17.38 0.95
CA GLU A 652 26.56 17.65 0.22
C GLU A 652 26.39 18.76 -0.83
N ASN A 653 25.16 18.94 -1.33
CA ASN A 653 24.85 19.86 -2.42
C ASN A 653 24.06 21.10 -1.97
N PHE A 654 23.41 21.04 -0.80
CA PHE A 654 22.58 22.11 -0.27
C PHE A 654 22.95 22.50 1.16
N ASP A 655 22.94 23.81 1.42
CA ASP A 655 23.12 24.38 2.75
C ASP A 655 21.99 25.40 3.05
N ILE A 656 21.36 25.27 4.22
CA ILE A 656 20.26 26.13 4.68
C ILE A 656 20.79 26.97 5.83
N GLN A 657 20.97 28.27 5.58
CA GLN A 657 21.54 29.21 6.55
C GLN A 657 20.49 30.23 6.99
N LEU A 658 20.58 30.68 8.24
CA LEU A 658 19.83 31.83 8.74
C LEU A 658 20.70 33.07 8.55
N GLY A 659 20.26 33.99 7.69
CA GLY A 659 20.94 35.26 7.43
C GLY A 659 20.81 36.26 8.59
N ASP A 660 21.61 37.32 8.54
CA ASP A 660 21.65 38.38 9.57
C ASP A 660 20.31 39.13 9.72
N ASP A 661 19.46 39.11 8.69
CA ASP A 661 18.10 39.67 8.69
C ASP A 661 17.04 38.70 9.25
N ARG A 662 17.47 37.58 9.85
CA ARG A 662 16.66 36.44 10.29
C ARG A 662 15.83 35.79 9.19
N LYS A 663 16.23 35.90 7.92
CA LYS A 663 15.63 35.14 6.84
C LYS A 663 16.48 33.94 6.49
N PHE A 664 15.83 32.83 6.18
CA PHE A 664 16.54 31.66 5.67
C PHE A 664 16.95 31.87 4.23
N ILE A 665 18.18 31.46 3.91
CA ILE A 665 18.75 31.44 2.57
C ILE A 665 19.16 30.01 2.28
N ILE A 666 18.85 29.52 1.09
CA ILE A 666 19.34 28.24 0.59
C ILE A 666 20.46 28.47 -0.41
N GLN A 667 21.59 27.80 -0.20
CA GLN A 667 22.71 27.76 -1.12
C GLN A 667 22.83 26.34 -1.68
N GLY A 668 23.23 26.22 -2.94
CA GLY A 668 23.36 24.93 -3.60
C GLY A 668 22.47 24.73 -4.80
N LYS A 669 22.69 23.63 -5.52
CA LYS A 669 21.92 23.22 -6.70
C LYS A 669 21.85 21.70 -6.73
N PRO A 670 20.72 21.12 -7.19
CA PRO A 670 20.62 19.67 -7.33
C PRO A 670 21.54 19.19 -8.47
N THR A 671 22.14 18.03 -8.29
CA THR A 671 22.81 17.29 -9.38
C THR A 671 21.84 16.34 -10.06
N ILE A 672 22.21 15.80 -11.24
CA ILE A 672 21.41 14.77 -11.90
C ILE A 672 21.31 13.51 -11.05
N GLU A 673 22.36 13.19 -10.28
CA GLU A 673 22.37 12.08 -9.33
C GLU A 673 21.33 12.27 -8.22
N ASP A 674 21.19 13.48 -7.67
CA ASP A 674 20.13 13.79 -6.69
C ASP A 674 18.73 13.52 -7.29
N LEU A 675 18.53 13.86 -8.57
CA LEU A 675 17.25 13.63 -9.26
C LEU A 675 17.01 12.13 -9.55
N LYS A 676 18.06 11.39 -9.93
CA LYS A 676 17.99 9.93 -10.14
C LYS A 676 17.67 9.19 -8.86
N GLU A 677 18.24 9.61 -7.73
CA GLU A 677 17.95 9.02 -6.42
C GLU A 677 16.45 9.05 -6.09
N PHE A 678 15.73 10.14 -6.45
CA PHE A 678 14.28 10.15 -6.29
C PHE A 678 13.62 9.01 -7.06
N SER A 679 14.00 8.80 -8.32
CA SER A 679 13.41 7.76 -9.16
C SER A 679 13.76 6.35 -8.72
N GLU A 680 14.86 6.16 -7.99
CA GLU A 680 15.24 4.86 -7.45
C GLU A 680 14.42 4.52 -6.21
N LYS A 681 14.14 5.52 -5.35
CA LYS A 681 13.58 5.33 -4.01
C LYS A 681 12.09 5.65 -3.87
N PHE A 682 11.56 6.47 -4.76
CA PHE A 682 10.19 6.97 -4.71
C PHE A 682 9.42 6.69 -6.01
N ASP A 683 8.12 6.49 -5.87
CA ASP A 683 7.11 6.47 -6.92
C ASP A 683 6.24 7.74 -6.84
N CYS A 684 5.57 8.05 -7.94
CA CYS A 684 4.57 9.11 -7.94
C CYS A 684 3.20 8.60 -7.47
N SER A 685 2.63 9.29 -6.47
CA SER A 685 1.22 9.20 -6.13
C SER A 685 0.49 10.42 -6.69
N TYR A 686 -0.21 10.23 -7.81
CA TYR A 686 -0.85 11.30 -8.55
C TYR A 686 -2.03 11.92 -7.80
N TYR A 687 -2.26 13.21 -8.00
CA TYR A 687 -3.48 13.85 -7.54
C TYR A 687 -4.68 13.39 -8.36
N THR A 688 -5.86 13.40 -7.74
CA THR A 688 -7.14 13.10 -8.39
C THR A 688 -7.29 13.85 -9.72
N ASN A 689 -7.71 13.13 -10.77
CA ASN A 689 -7.92 13.62 -12.15
C ASN A 689 -6.67 14.06 -12.91
N SER A 690 -5.46 13.76 -12.43
CA SER A 690 -4.24 14.00 -13.17
C SER A 690 -4.09 13.03 -14.36
N THR A 691 -3.54 13.51 -15.47
CA THR A 691 -3.17 12.66 -16.61
C THR A 691 -1.87 11.92 -16.31
N TYR A 692 -1.95 10.58 -16.33
CA TYR A 692 -0.81 9.70 -16.11
C TYR A 692 0.16 9.76 -17.29
N ASN A 693 1.42 10.13 -17.03
CA ASN A 693 2.51 9.98 -17.99
C ASN A 693 3.41 8.83 -17.53
N GLU A 694 3.49 7.77 -18.33
CA GLU A 694 4.15 6.49 -17.98
C GLU A 694 5.67 6.59 -17.82
N THR A 695 6.31 7.65 -18.31
CA THR A 695 7.77 7.80 -18.27
C THR A 695 8.16 9.26 -18.06
N VAL A 696 8.98 9.51 -17.04
CA VAL A 696 9.68 10.78 -16.88
C VAL A 696 11.16 10.57 -17.20
N ASP A 697 11.65 11.29 -18.21
CA ASP A 697 13.05 11.27 -18.58
C ASP A 697 13.82 12.29 -17.75
N ILE A 698 14.43 11.81 -16.68
CA ILE A 698 15.17 12.62 -15.70
C ILE A 698 16.39 13.30 -16.35
N GLU A 699 16.99 12.69 -17.37
CA GLU A 699 18.16 13.24 -18.05
C GLU A 699 17.79 14.45 -18.94
N ASN A 700 16.50 14.64 -19.23
CA ASN A 700 15.98 15.71 -20.06
C ASN A 700 15.27 16.83 -19.27
N ILE A 701 15.41 16.88 -17.95
CA ILE A 701 14.87 17.98 -17.14
C ILE A 701 15.71 19.25 -17.36
N ASP A 702 15.11 20.27 -17.98
CA ASP A 702 15.82 21.50 -18.39
C ASP A 702 15.95 22.54 -17.28
N ALA A 703 14.97 22.61 -16.38
CA ALA A 703 14.89 23.60 -15.32
C ALA A 703 14.22 23.03 -14.07
N ILE A 704 14.71 23.47 -12.91
CA ILE A 704 14.12 23.24 -11.60
C ILE A 704 13.68 24.59 -11.04
N ASN A 705 12.43 24.68 -10.62
CA ASN A 705 11.89 25.86 -9.93
C ASN A 705 10.94 25.42 -8.82
N VAL A 706 11.42 25.43 -7.59
CA VAL A 706 10.66 25.02 -6.40
C VAL A 706 10.89 25.95 -5.23
N CYS A 707 9.80 26.38 -4.58
CA CYS A 707 9.84 27.39 -3.51
C CYS A 707 9.03 26.96 -2.28
N VAL A 708 9.54 27.24 -1.08
CA VAL A 708 8.78 27.17 0.19
C VAL A 708 7.94 28.43 0.38
N THR A 709 8.61 29.58 0.23
CA THR A 709 8.07 30.94 0.23
C THR A 709 8.65 31.68 -0.99
N GLU A 710 8.17 32.89 -1.30
CA GLU A 710 8.71 33.68 -2.42
C GLU A 710 10.22 33.97 -2.30
N SER A 711 10.79 33.94 -1.09
CA SER A 711 12.19 34.24 -0.83
C SER A 711 13.09 33.00 -0.65
N ILE A 712 12.50 31.80 -0.55
CA ILE A 712 13.24 30.55 -0.28
C ILE A 712 12.93 29.57 -1.41
N CYS A 713 13.77 29.60 -2.44
CA CYS A 713 13.59 28.86 -3.69
C CYS A 713 14.88 28.18 -4.14
N ILE A 714 14.72 27.05 -4.81
CA ILE A 714 15.73 26.44 -5.68
C ILE A 714 15.29 26.75 -7.10
N ASP A 715 16.04 27.61 -7.79
CA ASP A 715 15.82 27.99 -9.18
C ASP A 715 17.12 27.78 -9.97
N THR A 716 17.12 26.82 -10.89
CA THR A 716 18.30 26.51 -11.70
C THR A 716 17.96 25.88 -13.04
N HIS A 717 18.74 26.21 -14.07
CA HIS A 717 18.80 25.47 -15.32
C HIS A 717 19.82 24.34 -15.23
N MET A 718 19.44 23.14 -15.68
CA MET A 718 20.32 21.96 -15.64
C MET A 718 21.24 21.88 -16.88
N LYS A 719 20.76 22.37 -18.03
CA LYS A 719 21.54 22.46 -19.28
C LYS A 719 22.27 23.80 -19.37
N SER A 720 23.42 23.92 -18.70
CA SER A 720 24.41 24.95 -19.06
C SER A 720 25.72 24.29 -19.46
N SER A 721 25.92 24.13 -20.76
CA SER A 721 27.23 23.93 -21.36
C SER A 721 27.71 25.27 -21.92
N ALA A 722 28.57 25.98 -21.18
CA ALA A 722 29.49 26.96 -21.76
C ALA A 722 30.63 27.35 -20.79
N HIS A 723 31.80 26.77 -21.07
CA HIS A 723 33.17 27.15 -20.68
C HIS A 723 33.63 27.12 -19.19
N PRO A 724 34.79 26.48 -18.92
CA PRO A 724 35.43 26.54 -17.61
C PRO A 724 36.07 27.91 -17.42
N SER A 725 35.41 28.81 -16.69
CA SER A 725 36.06 30.02 -16.18
C SER A 725 36.94 29.64 -14.98
N THR A 726 38.24 29.65 -15.22
CA THR A 726 39.34 29.58 -14.25
C THR A 726 39.04 30.27 -12.91
N TRP A 727 38.90 29.49 -11.85
CA TRP A 727 39.18 29.95 -10.49
C TRP A 727 40.43 29.25 -9.98
N LYS A 728 41.45 30.07 -9.73
CA LYS A 728 42.78 29.69 -9.29
C LYS A 728 42.72 28.89 -7.99
N GLU A 729 43.38 27.76 -8.01
CA GLU A 729 43.88 27.08 -6.82
C GLU A 729 44.61 28.07 -5.89
N LYS A 730 44.23 28.06 -4.62
CA LYS A 730 45.23 28.20 -3.55
C LYS A 730 45.27 26.88 -2.82
N SER A 731 46.32 26.13 -3.12
CA SER A 731 46.75 24.98 -2.34
C SER A 731 47.20 25.44 -0.95
N SER A 732 46.79 24.70 0.07
CA SER A 732 47.62 24.50 1.26
C SER A 732 47.57 23.03 1.61
N LEU A 733 48.72 22.39 1.40
CA LEU A 733 49.04 21.01 1.71
C LEU A 733 48.69 20.64 3.16
N ILE A 734 47.96 19.54 3.36
CA ILE A 734 48.34 18.49 4.32
C ILE A 734 48.10 17.12 3.66
N SER A 735 49.11 16.27 3.80
CA SER A 735 49.41 15.00 3.15
C SER A 735 48.32 13.91 3.21
N ARG A 736 48.13 13.24 2.07
CA ARG A 736 47.59 11.88 1.97
C ARG A 736 48.58 10.89 2.59
N ASN A 737 48.12 10.17 3.63
CA ASN A 737 48.43 8.77 3.89
C ASN A 737 47.60 8.32 5.11
N VAL A 738 46.46 7.67 4.86
CA VAL A 738 46.02 6.37 5.42
C VAL A 738 44.63 6.10 4.82
N LEU A 739 44.61 5.45 3.66
CA LEU A 739 43.45 4.72 3.15
C LEU A 739 43.41 3.38 3.89
N SER A 740 42.71 3.31 5.02
CA SER A 740 42.03 2.12 5.55
C SER A 740 41.46 2.37 6.96
N SER A 741 40.32 3.08 7.09
CA SER A 741 39.37 2.96 8.24
C SER A 741 38.33 4.10 8.36
N ILE A 742 37.74 4.65 7.29
CA ILE A 742 36.72 5.72 7.41
C ILE A 742 35.52 5.46 6.50
N ALA A 743 34.81 4.37 6.75
CA ALA A 743 33.46 4.11 6.23
C ALA A 743 32.42 4.05 7.37
N SER A 744 32.67 4.74 8.50
CA SER A 744 31.78 4.67 9.68
C SER A 744 31.70 5.96 10.51
N VAL A 745 32.00 7.14 9.95
CA VAL A 745 32.05 8.40 10.74
C VAL A 745 31.25 9.59 10.15
N ILE A 746 30.51 9.46 9.04
CA ILE A 746 29.64 10.56 8.52
C ILE A 746 28.15 10.32 8.84
N VAL A 747 27.86 9.74 10.01
CA VAL A 747 26.49 9.73 10.60
C VAL A 747 26.46 10.44 11.96
N SER A 748 27.56 11.08 12.39
CA SER A 748 27.71 11.62 13.76
C SER A 748 27.87 13.13 13.89
N GLN A 749 27.58 13.95 12.86
CA GLN A 749 27.57 15.43 13.01
C GLN A 749 26.18 16.09 13.00
N TRP A 750 25.10 15.31 13.00
CA TRP A 750 23.77 15.78 13.41
C TRP A 750 23.42 15.32 14.83
N LEU A 751 24.35 15.53 15.77
CA LEU A 751 24.00 15.63 17.19
C LEU A 751 23.92 17.12 17.54
N PRO A 752 22.75 17.63 17.94
CA PRO A 752 22.67 18.97 18.52
C PRO A 752 23.50 19.00 19.81
N GLN A 753 23.87 20.19 20.26
CA GLN A 753 24.06 20.47 21.68
C GLN A 753 22.74 20.23 22.46
N SER A 754 22.24 19.00 22.48
CA SER A 754 21.07 18.54 23.23
C SER A 754 21.41 18.16 24.68
N GLN A 755 22.68 18.31 25.10
CA GLN A 755 23.10 18.09 26.49
C GLN A 755 22.57 19.12 27.50
N LEU A 756 21.81 20.14 27.08
CA LEU A 756 21.04 20.97 28.02
C LEU A 756 19.70 20.34 28.46
N PHE A 757 19.25 19.24 27.84
CA PHE A 757 17.99 18.57 28.18
C PHE A 757 18.13 17.27 28.97
N CYS A 758 19.35 16.73 29.11
CA CYS A 758 19.64 15.54 29.91
C CYS A 758 20.87 15.78 30.80
N GLY A 759 20.64 16.37 31.97
CA GLY A 759 21.60 16.42 33.07
C GLY A 759 21.14 15.51 34.20
N SER A 760 21.90 14.45 34.46
CA SER A 760 21.78 13.57 35.62
C SER A 760 22.25 14.28 36.89
N HIS A 761 21.41 14.33 37.92
CA HIS A 761 21.89 14.31 39.30
C HIS A 761 20.90 13.58 40.20
N LEU A 762 21.38 12.46 40.74
CA LEU A 762 20.83 11.74 41.88
C LEU A 762 20.66 12.69 43.06
N GLN A 763 19.43 12.86 43.53
CA GLN A 763 19.11 12.91 44.96
C GLN A 763 17.60 12.61 45.14
N HIS A 764 17.32 11.43 45.71
CA HIS A 764 16.05 11.12 46.35
C HIS A 764 15.73 12.19 47.42
N PRO A 765 14.44 12.56 47.62
CA PRO A 765 13.52 11.66 48.31
C PRO A 765 12.15 11.49 47.64
N ARG A 766 11.65 10.26 47.86
CA ARG A 766 10.28 9.74 47.72
C ARG A 766 9.18 10.80 47.83
N VAL A 767 8.23 10.83 46.89
CA VAL A 767 6.79 10.68 47.14
C VAL A 767 6.11 10.02 45.93
N LEU A 768 5.42 8.93 46.25
CA LEU A 768 4.49 8.02 45.56
C LEU A 768 3.91 8.33 44.16
N PHE A 769 3.95 7.27 43.35
CA PHE A 769 3.11 6.92 42.19
C PHE A 769 1.62 6.75 42.54
N GLU A 770 0.80 6.72 41.46
CA GLU A 770 -0.64 6.38 41.31
C GLU A 770 -1.54 7.63 41.09
N ARG A 771 -2.26 7.83 39.97
CA ARG A 771 -2.72 6.97 38.85
C ARG A 771 -2.82 7.77 37.56
#